data_AF-A0AAN6LPH0-F1
#
_entry.id   AF-A0AAN6LPH0-F1
#
_cell.length_a   1.000
_cell.length_b   1.000
_cell.length_c   1.000
_cell.angle_alpha   90.00
_cell.angle_beta   90.00
_cell.angle_gamma   90.00
#
_symmetry.space_group_name_H-M   'P 1'
#
loop_
_entity.id
_entity.type
_entity.pdbx_description
1 polymer ?
#
loop_
_entity_poly.entity_id
_entity_poly.type
_entity_poly.pdbx_seq_one_letter_code
_entity_poly.pdbx_strand_id
1 'polypeptide(L)'
;MGSDFLSWDACPSVPSTIKRWNDDEFLSWDKPLSVEKRQDDTENISKANVKGREASPPKSAATRTSKAVGSSENAGRNSHDLKDINPAHELLGSRVASDHSTGTSWINHLETRKVPWISEVVFFDRISFPFGAYISMVLEAARAMSEGKSSSYTLKDISFISALVLESNSELQLKTVLEPVEDVAEQGNWYDFSIESSSDGSDWKKRCVGKISTVVEGNLQFSQAPHPTNQLARYVSKNYWYDITADSGLQYGPQFQILDEITTSVNDLQAIASSSTLKDTTTYVFHPVTLELIVLTLMIARHQGQGRNLRKLSVPSYIEKLVITGASRKLKWGTQITKVGEDDCTGDISIISDDGHSVLAAQGCRMSAVPSNKQKLENKLFSTTEWSTAKLKAGDSRAAKVTLLVPNNNHSFVTAVQKHFQKNGVECETCTFEDSFSPGQDVISLLDFVDPYVYNFTEARFQNFTKKLSAFKGSLIWVTPSAQVTCKDPNTSMIIGLARTIRVELRKDITTVEVDTEDSGAPGGVLQIYRGLGGRPKSKDQDPDYEYAIVDGEVKIPRLHWTTMEDVLASYDNGTSAVAINFRPDVCYFLVGGLGGLGREISRWMVENGAREILYLSRSAKEGPDTTPFFDELRSQGCLISTFAGSVNSLEDVEAAIKRATKPIAGVMQMAAVMRDSFLSQMTFSDWETSVQPKVKGTWNLHNALSTSSLDFFLLFSSICGITGQWGQANYNSANSFLDAFVKYRHGQNLAASVIDIGFMGGVGMATENAALVKSLKKSGYYFLSEPDLIDALAISIMHSRPGDKKSHFALGITTTKPITASSCRPVWKKDARMSAAHQFTPPQAPTAKEVEALLNDALGNVSN
;
A
#
# COMPACT_ATOMS: atom_id res chain seq x y z
N MET A 1 30.46 -13.13 46.27
CA MET A 1 31.29 -14.22 45.71
C MET A 1 30.32 -15.00 44.81
N GLY A 2 30.32 -14.74 43.50
CA GLY A 2 31.22 -15.38 42.53
C GLY A 2 30.41 -16.46 41.83
N SER A 3 29.68 -16.11 40.77
CA SER A 3 30.06 -16.36 39.37
C SER A 3 30.04 -17.85 38.99
N ASP A 4 29.09 -18.26 38.15
CA ASP A 4 29.44 -18.68 36.79
C ASP A 4 28.22 -18.80 35.86
N PHE A 5 28.48 -18.57 34.57
CA PHE A 5 27.54 -18.76 33.46
C PHE A 5 27.33 -20.25 33.18
N LEU A 6 26.13 -20.65 32.75
CA LEU A 6 25.96 -21.76 31.80
C LEU A 6 24.72 -21.55 30.92
N SER A 7 24.89 -21.77 29.62
CA SER A 7 23.94 -21.53 28.55
C SER A 7 22.82 -22.57 28.49
N TRP A 8 21.64 -22.15 28.01
CA TRP A 8 20.58 -23.05 27.56
C TRP A 8 20.47 -22.97 26.04
N ASP A 9 20.89 -24.05 25.38
CA ASP A 9 20.73 -24.27 23.94
C ASP A 9 19.62 -25.30 23.65
N ALA A 10 19.08 -25.25 22.43
CA ALA A 10 18.28 -26.29 21.78
C ALA A 10 16.86 -26.60 22.34
N CYS A 11 15.91 -25.71 22.07
CA CYS A 11 14.56 -26.13 21.67
C CYS A 11 14.57 -26.45 20.15
N PRO A 12 13.93 -27.52 19.64
CA PRO A 12 14.19 -27.99 18.27
C PRO A 12 13.75 -26.98 17.21
N SER A 13 14.69 -26.67 16.32
CA SER A 13 14.50 -25.75 15.19
C SER A 13 13.46 -26.27 14.19
N VAL A 14 12.50 -25.42 13.82
CA VAL A 14 11.67 -25.61 12.62
C VAL A 14 12.61 -25.73 11.41
N PRO A 15 12.45 -26.72 10.51
CA PRO A 15 13.33 -26.87 9.35
C PRO A 15 13.33 -25.61 8.48
N SER A 16 14.51 -25.02 8.28
CA SER A 16 14.72 -23.78 7.52
C SER A 16 14.62 -23.96 5.99
N THR A 17 14.07 -25.09 5.52
CA THR A 17 13.84 -25.39 4.11
C THR A 17 12.55 -24.78 3.58
N ILE A 18 12.38 -23.46 3.78
CA ILE A 18 11.55 -22.65 2.89
C ILE A 18 12.48 -22.15 1.80
N LYS A 19 12.36 -22.68 0.57
CA LYS A 19 12.94 -22.03 -0.61
C LYS A 19 12.19 -20.72 -0.84
N ARG A 20 12.64 -19.66 -0.15
CA ARG A 20 12.28 -18.28 -0.49
C ARG A 20 12.94 -17.96 -1.84
N TRP A 21 12.24 -17.18 -2.65
CA TRP A 21 12.70 -16.72 -3.96
C TRP A 21 14.08 -16.05 -3.82
N ASN A 22 15.05 -16.45 -4.64
CA ASN A 22 16.27 -15.67 -4.83
C ASN A 22 16.00 -14.54 -5.82
N ASP A 23 16.61 -13.38 -5.61
CA ASP A 23 16.38 -12.16 -6.41
C ASP A 23 16.61 -12.39 -7.92
N ASP A 24 17.54 -13.27 -8.29
CA ASP A 24 17.87 -13.61 -9.69
C ASP A 24 16.71 -14.27 -10.46
N GLU A 25 15.85 -15.05 -9.80
CA GLU A 25 14.74 -15.74 -10.49
C GLU A 25 13.69 -14.73 -10.97
N PHE A 26 13.43 -13.66 -10.21
CA PHE A 26 12.54 -12.56 -10.61
C PHE A 26 13.21 -11.59 -11.60
N LEU A 27 14.52 -11.37 -11.49
CA LEU A 27 15.29 -10.51 -12.41
C LEU A 27 15.54 -11.13 -13.79
N SER A 28 15.47 -12.46 -13.90
CA SER A 28 15.57 -13.16 -15.20
C SER A 28 14.46 -12.79 -16.21
N TRP A 29 13.39 -12.15 -15.75
CA TRP A 29 12.18 -11.81 -16.53
C TRP A 29 12.39 -10.59 -17.46
N ASP A 30 13.56 -9.95 -17.45
CA ASP A 30 13.89 -8.79 -18.30
C ASP A 30 14.55 -9.15 -19.65
N LYS A 31 14.71 -10.44 -19.99
CA LYS A 31 15.19 -10.87 -21.32
C LYS A 31 14.04 -11.29 -22.23
N PRO A 32 13.88 -10.71 -23.44
CA PRO A 32 13.04 -11.34 -24.46
C PRO A 32 13.68 -12.68 -24.86
N LEU A 33 12.95 -13.78 -24.69
CA LEU A 33 13.39 -15.09 -25.15
C LEU A 33 13.59 -15.04 -26.67
N SER A 34 14.82 -15.31 -27.09
CA SER A 34 15.26 -15.18 -28.47
C SER A 34 14.53 -16.15 -29.39
N VAL A 35 14.08 -15.64 -30.54
CA VAL A 35 13.58 -16.45 -31.66
C VAL A 35 14.63 -17.51 -32.03
N GLU A 36 14.24 -18.78 -32.02
CA GLU A 36 15.06 -19.87 -32.55
C GLU A 36 15.37 -19.60 -34.03
N LYS A 37 16.62 -19.22 -34.32
CA LYS A 37 17.18 -19.30 -35.67
C LYS A 37 17.84 -20.65 -35.84
N ARG A 38 17.54 -21.27 -36.98
CA ARG A 38 18.03 -22.59 -37.40
C ARG A 38 19.56 -22.63 -37.37
N GLN A 39 20.10 -23.77 -36.96
CA GLN A 39 21.49 -24.13 -37.25
C GLN A 39 21.67 -24.22 -38.77
N ASP A 40 22.79 -23.70 -39.28
CA ASP A 40 23.62 -24.36 -40.29
C ASP A 40 25.04 -23.76 -40.26
N ASP A 41 26.02 -24.67 -40.35
CA ASP A 41 27.39 -24.58 -40.89
C ASP A 41 28.54 -23.68 -40.35
N THR A 42 29.68 -24.40 -40.22
CA THR A 42 31.10 -24.05 -40.46
C THR A 42 31.95 -23.23 -39.45
N GLU A 43 32.78 -24.01 -38.75
CA GLU A 43 34.26 -23.95 -38.68
C GLU A 43 35.07 -22.88 -37.89
N ASN A 44 36.01 -23.47 -37.10
CA ASN A 44 37.43 -23.12 -36.89
C ASN A 44 37.93 -22.24 -35.71
N ILE A 45 38.73 -22.90 -34.84
CA ILE A 45 40.10 -22.50 -34.35
C ILE A 45 40.15 -21.24 -33.42
N SER A 46 40.79 -21.19 -32.23
CA SER A 46 41.73 -22.09 -31.52
C SER A 46 41.87 -21.77 -30.01
N LYS A 47 42.39 -22.77 -29.25
CA LYS A 47 43.28 -22.70 -28.05
C LYS A 47 43.86 -21.29 -27.73
N ALA A 48 43.97 -20.82 -26.48
CA ALA A 48 44.85 -21.40 -25.45
C ALA A 48 44.70 -20.81 -24.02
N ASN A 49 45.21 -21.59 -23.06
CA ASN A 49 45.18 -21.54 -21.60
C ASN A 49 45.37 -20.22 -20.81
N VAL A 50 44.69 -20.22 -19.66
CA VAL A 50 44.92 -19.43 -18.42
C VAL A 50 46.13 -19.95 -17.62
N LYS A 51 46.90 -19.02 -17.01
CA LYS A 51 47.61 -19.07 -15.70
C LYS A 51 48.58 -17.86 -15.65
N GLY A 52 48.74 -17.09 -14.57
CA GLY A 52 48.12 -17.07 -13.23
C GLY A 52 49.04 -16.34 -12.23
N ARG A 53 48.60 -16.22 -10.95
CA ARG A 53 49.31 -15.75 -9.73
C ARG A 53 49.24 -14.26 -9.34
N GLU A 54 49.24 -14.08 -8.02
CA GLU A 54 49.12 -12.85 -7.24
C GLU A 54 50.46 -12.13 -7.04
N ALA A 55 50.42 -10.83 -6.70
CA ALA A 55 51.22 -10.27 -5.59
C ALA A 55 50.84 -8.80 -5.24
N SER A 56 51.01 -8.50 -3.95
CA SER A 56 50.84 -7.27 -3.15
C SER A 56 51.50 -5.95 -3.64
N PRO A 57 51.20 -4.79 -3.01
CA PRO A 57 51.44 -3.46 -3.59
C PRO A 57 52.73 -2.74 -3.12
N PRO A 58 53.17 -1.66 -3.80
CA PRO A 58 54.27 -0.81 -3.37
C PRO A 58 53.84 0.53 -2.71
N LYS A 59 54.76 1.12 -1.94
CA LYS A 59 54.65 2.44 -1.31
C LYS A 59 55.46 3.53 -2.06
N SER A 60 55.08 4.78 -1.79
CA SER A 60 55.94 5.98 -1.63
C SER A 60 56.74 6.59 -2.80
N ALA A 61 56.40 7.86 -3.05
CA ALA A 61 57.27 9.04 -3.12
C ALA A 61 58.31 9.22 -4.26
N ALA A 62 58.14 10.32 -5.01
CA ALA A 62 59.26 11.15 -5.50
C ALA A 62 58.80 12.61 -5.76
N THR A 63 59.54 13.56 -5.20
CA THR A 63 59.35 15.02 -5.35
C THR A 63 59.93 15.52 -6.67
N ARG A 64 59.35 16.57 -7.29
CA ARG A 64 60.10 17.41 -8.25
C ARG A 64 59.63 18.86 -8.26
N THR A 65 60.61 19.76 -8.23
CA THR A 65 60.49 21.23 -8.16
C THR A 65 60.77 21.89 -9.50
N SER A 66 60.18 23.06 -9.77
CA SER A 66 60.76 24.07 -10.67
C SER A 66 60.37 25.51 -10.27
N LYS A 67 61.32 26.45 -10.46
CA LYS A 67 61.18 27.93 -10.33
C LYS A 67 60.80 28.48 -11.72
N ALA A 68 59.91 29.46 -11.93
CA ALA A 68 59.82 30.85 -11.43
C ALA A 68 60.79 31.86 -12.10
N VAL A 69 60.23 32.79 -12.91
CA VAL A 69 60.59 34.21 -13.25
C VAL A 69 59.31 34.76 -13.94
N GLY A 70 58.60 35.81 -13.50
CA GLY A 70 58.94 37.26 -13.49
C GLY A 70 58.50 37.92 -14.82
N SER A 71 57.80 39.07 -14.91
CA SER A 71 57.30 40.08 -13.94
C SER A 71 55.99 40.72 -14.50
N SER A 72 55.41 41.88 -14.10
CA SER A 72 55.75 43.01 -13.19
C SER A 72 54.47 43.86 -12.90
N GLU A 73 54.49 44.68 -11.84
CA GLU A 73 53.94 46.06 -11.65
C GLU A 73 52.65 46.51 -12.41
N ASN A 74 51.70 47.32 -11.92
CA ASN A 74 51.36 48.11 -10.72
C ASN A 74 50.08 48.91 -11.14
N ALA A 75 49.22 49.54 -10.34
CA ALA A 75 49.03 49.67 -8.90
C ALA A 75 47.53 49.99 -8.63
N GLY A 76 47.05 49.79 -7.40
CA GLY A 76 45.65 50.09 -7.04
C GLY A 76 45.23 49.61 -5.64
N ARG A 77 46.04 49.89 -4.61
CA ARG A 77 45.70 49.53 -3.22
C ARG A 77 44.60 50.44 -2.66
N ASN A 78 43.56 49.87 -2.06
CA ASN A 78 43.30 49.98 -0.61
C ASN A 78 41.93 49.41 -0.21
N SER A 79 41.94 48.24 0.44
CA SER A 79 41.01 47.84 1.51
C SER A 79 41.45 46.46 2.02
N HIS A 80 42.35 46.47 3.00
CA HIS A 80 42.65 45.28 3.80
C HIS A 80 41.79 45.26 5.06
N ASP A 81 41.57 44.04 5.56
CA ASP A 81 41.20 43.70 6.93
C ASP A 81 39.77 44.02 7.41
N LEU A 82 38.84 43.19 6.94
CA LEU A 82 37.96 42.42 7.83
C LEU A 82 37.92 40.94 7.39
N LYS A 83 38.99 40.19 7.71
CA LYS A 83 38.95 38.73 7.74
C LYS A 83 38.52 38.27 9.13
N ASP A 84 37.21 38.33 9.40
CA ASP A 84 36.68 37.72 10.61
C ASP A 84 36.59 36.20 10.48
N ILE A 85 36.89 35.53 11.60
CA ILE A 85 37.25 34.12 11.64
C ILE A 85 36.03 33.30 12.08
N ASN A 86 35.25 32.82 11.12
CA ASN A 86 34.37 31.67 11.27
C ASN A 86 34.12 31.02 9.91
N PRO A 87 34.11 29.67 9.78
CA PRO A 87 33.61 29.03 8.58
C PRO A 87 32.12 29.37 8.41
N ALA A 88 31.70 29.65 7.17
CA ALA A 88 30.30 29.92 6.86
C ALA A 88 29.43 28.73 7.29
N HIS A 89 28.36 29.00 8.02
CA HIS A 89 27.46 27.96 8.51
C HIS A 89 26.64 27.39 7.34
N GLU A 90 26.47 26.07 7.24
CA GLU A 90 25.94 25.40 6.04
C GLU A 90 24.56 25.86 5.57
N LEU A 91 23.65 26.26 6.47
CA LEU A 91 22.37 26.91 6.13
C LEU A 91 22.40 28.44 6.11
N LEU A 92 22.90 29.09 7.17
CA LEU A 92 22.89 30.56 7.32
C LEU A 92 23.81 31.29 6.33
N GLY A 93 24.93 30.66 5.94
CA GLY A 93 25.92 31.25 5.04
C GLY A 93 26.83 32.28 5.72
N SER A 94 27.13 33.35 4.99
CA SER A 94 28.07 34.41 5.38
C SER A 94 27.34 35.71 5.67
N ARG A 95 27.78 36.46 6.69
CA ARG A 95 27.27 37.80 6.98
C ARG A 95 27.60 38.75 5.82
N VAL A 96 26.64 39.58 5.41
CA VAL A 96 26.82 40.59 4.35
C VAL A 96 26.89 41.98 4.98
N ALA A 97 27.61 42.90 4.34
CA ALA A 97 27.65 44.29 4.76
C ALA A 97 26.25 44.94 4.61
N SER A 98 25.87 45.79 5.56
CA SER A 98 24.55 46.43 5.57
C SER A 98 24.47 47.59 4.58
N ASP A 99 23.62 47.46 3.56
CA ASP A 99 23.27 48.53 2.61
C ASP A 99 22.34 49.55 3.28
N HIS A 100 22.89 50.37 4.19
CA HIS A 100 22.23 51.49 4.88
C HIS A 100 20.99 51.17 5.75
N SER A 101 20.53 49.91 5.85
CA SER A 101 19.51 49.49 6.82
C SER A 101 20.09 49.22 8.22
N THR A 102 19.23 49.29 9.23
CA THR A 102 19.57 48.99 10.65
C THR A 102 19.69 47.50 10.95
N GLY A 103 19.25 46.64 10.02
CA GLY A 103 19.29 45.19 10.14
C GLY A 103 20.64 44.56 9.79
N THR A 104 20.88 43.37 10.32
CA THR A 104 21.98 42.50 9.87
C THR A 104 21.45 41.42 8.94
N SER A 105 22.18 41.11 7.86
CA SER A 105 21.82 40.04 6.94
C SER A 105 22.94 39.02 6.72
N TRP A 106 22.55 37.82 6.34
CA TRP A 106 23.42 36.72 5.91
C TRP A 106 22.90 36.16 4.60
N ILE A 107 23.80 35.78 3.69
CA ILE A 107 23.48 35.13 2.42
C ILE A 107 24.24 33.80 2.32
N ASN A 108 23.51 32.76 1.91
CA ASN A 108 24.04 31.44 1.58
C ASN A 108 23.76 31.09 0.12
N HIS A 109 24.74 30.54 -0.57
CA HIS A 109 24.58 29.92 -1.88
C HIS A 109 24.40 28.41 -1.65
N LEU A 110 23.14 28.00 -1.48
CA LEU A 110 22.80 26.62 -1.16
C LEU A 110 22.92 25.73 -2.40
N GLU A 111 23.81 24.76 -2.33
CA GLU A 111 23.84 23.59 -3.21
C GLU A 111 23.28 22.39 -2.46
N THR A 112 22.20 21.79 -2.96
CA THR A 112 21.54 20.61 -2.32
C THR A 112 22.48 19.42 -2.09
N ARG A 113 23.56 19.30 -2.87
CA ARG A 113 24.59 18.27 -2.70
C ARG A 113 25.49 18.47 -1.48
N LYS A 114 25.66 19.70 -1.00
CA LYS A 114 26.52 20.04 0.14
C LYS A 114 25.84 19.81 1.48
N VAL A 115 24.50 19.80 1.51
CA VAL A 115 23.68 19.60 2.72
C VAL A 115 22.70 18.44 2.45
N PRO A 116 23.16 17.17 2.46
CA PRO A 116 22.41 16.05 1.88
C PRO A 116 21.05 15.80 2.53
N TRP A 117 20.90 16.09 3.83
CA TRP A 117 19.65 15.89 4.55
C TRP A 117 18.49 16.75 4.01
N ILE A 118 18.74 17.89 3.37
CA ILE A 118 17.68 18.71 2.74
C ILE A 118 16.92 17.90 1.67
N SER A 119 17.59 16.96 0.99
CA SER A 119 16.97 16.12 -0.05
C SER A 119 16.03 15.03 0.49
N GLU A 120 15.92 14.88 1.81
CA GLU A 120 15.17 13.82 2.47
C GLU A 120 13.75 14.20 2.92
N VAL A 121 13.26 15.42 2.64
CA VAL A 121 11.84 15.78 2.79
C VAL A 121 11.24 15.97 1.40
N VAL A 122 10.29 15.08 1.04
CA VAL A 122 9.76 14.98 -0.33
C VAL A 122 8.24 15.01 -0.32
N PHE A 123 7.66 16.04 -0.95
CA PHE A 123 6.23 16.16 -1.23
C PHE A 123 5.94 15.80 -2.69
N PHE A 124 5.08 14.81 -2.93
CA PHE A 124 4.64 14.36 -4.26
C PHE A 124 5.79 14.19 -5.28
N ASP A 125 6.82 13.43 -4.90
CA ASP A 125 8.07 13.20 -5.65
C ASP A 125 8.93 14.46 -5.91
N ARG A 126 8.74 15.55 -5.17
CA ARG A 126 9.56 16.78 -5.24
C ARG A 126 10.19 17.11 -3.89
N ILE A 127 11.46 17.49 -3.89
CA ILE A 127 12.18 17.89 -2.66
C ILE A 127 11.57 19.19 -2.16
N SER A 128 11.17 19.24 -0.90
CA SER A 128 10.72 20.46 -0.23
C SER A 128 11.77 20.87 0.79
N PHE A 129 12.09 22.16 0.85
CA PHE A 129 12.97 22.68 1.89
C PHE A 129 12.31 22.51 3.27
N PRO A 130 12.94 21.81 4.24
CA PRO A 130 12.28 21.47 5.51
C PRO A 130 11.89 22.70 6.33
N PHE A 131 10.72 22.66 6.96
CA PHE A 131 10.22 23.76 7.79
C PHE A 131 11.13 24.04 8.99
N GLY A 132 11.67 22.99 9.61
CA GLY A 132 12.66 23.09 10.69
C GLY A 132 13.95 23.82 10.27
N ALA A 133 14.32 23.80 9.00
CA ALA A 133 15.52 24.48 8.50
C ALA A 133 15.37 26.01 8.54
N TYR A 134 14.18 26.55 8.29
CA TYR A 134 13.91 27.98 8.47
C TYR A 134 14.16 28.41 9.92
N ILE A 135 13.61 27.66 10.88
CA ILE A 135 13.77 27.98 12.31
C ILE A 135 15.25 27.92 12.72
N SER A 136 15.98 26.88 12.30
CA SER A 136 17.43 26.79 12.57
C SER A 136 18.21 27.97 11.96
N MET A 137 17.89 28.46 10.76
CA MET A 137 18.54 29.66 10.19
C MET A 137 18.38 30.89 11.08
N VAL A 138 17.19 31.13 11.64
CA VAL A 138 16.94 32.26 12.57
C VAL A 138 17.70 32.07 13.90
N LEU A 139 17.71 30.86 14.45
CA LEU A 139 18.45 30.53 15.68
C LEU A 139 19.96 30.76 15.52
N GLU A 140 20.54 30.34 14.38
CA GLU A 140 21.95 30.55 14.09
C GLU A 140 22.29 32.02 13.85
N ALA A 141 21.39 32.80 13.24
CA ALA A 141 21.54 34.25 13.11
C ALA A 141 21.55 34.95 14.49
N ALA A 142 20.63 34.58 15.39
CA ALA A 142 20.60 35.11 16.75
C ALA A 142 21.80 34.64 17.61
N ARG A 143 22.30 33.42 17.39
CA ARG A 143 23.56 32.93 17.99
C ARG A 143 24.75 33.75 17.51
N ALA A 144 24.80 34.09 16.21
CA ALA A 144 25.85 34.95 15.66
C ALA A 144 25.77 36.38 16.23
N MET A 145 24.57 36.97 16.35
CA MET A 145 24.37 38.30 16.96
C MET A 145 24.77 38.36 18.43
N SER A 146 24.57 37.28 19.18
CA SER A 146 24.95 37.19 20.60
C SER A 146 26.39 36.73 20.85
N GLU A 147 27.23 36.62 19.80
CA GLU A 147 28.59 36.07 19.87
C GLU A 147 28.65 34.67 20.53
N GLY A 148 27.58 33.87 20.39
CA GLY A 148 27.44 32.56 21.03
C GLY A 148 27.19 32.59 22.54
N LYS A 149 26.96 33.76 23.15
CA LYS A 149 26.73 33.90 24.61
C LYS A 149 25.34 33.43 25.06
N SER A 150 24.39 33.31 24.14
CA SER A 150 23.02 32.85 24.42
C SER A 150 22.84 31.39 23.99
N SER A 151 22.31 30.55 24.89
CA SER A 151 21.96 29.14 24.62
C SER A 151 20.45 28.91 24.51
N SER A 152 19.65 29.97 24.65
CA SER A 152 18.20 29.89 24.79
C SER A 152 17.53 31.06 24.08
N TYR A 153 16.37 30.81 23.48
CA TYR A 153 15.72 31.72 22.53
C TYR A 153 14.20 31.65 22.65
N THR A 154 13.54 32.80 22.52
CA THR A 154 12.08 32.92 22.38
C THR A 154 11.78 33.39 20.96
N LEU A 155 10.92 32.69 20.24
CA LEU A 155 10.35 33.12 18.96
C LEU A 155 8.85 33.32 19.11
N LYS A 156 8.29 34.28 18.36
CA LYS A 156 6.85 34.58 18.30
C LYS A 156 6.42 34.86 16.87
N ASP A 157 5.12 34.71 16.62
CA ASP A 157 4.44 35.11 15.38
C ASP A 157 5.07 34.54 14.11
N ILE A 158 5.62 33.32 14.20
CA ILE A 158 6.32 32.67 13.10
C ILE A 158 5.29 32.32 12.02
N SER A 159 5.41 32.93 10.86
CA SER A 159 4.50 32.73 9.72
C SER A 159 5.26 32.17 8.53
N PHE A 160 4.84 31.00 8.03
CA PHE A 160 5.38 30.39 6.83
C PHE A 160 4.61 30.93 5.62
N ILE A 161 5.23 31.86 4.88
CA ILE A 161 4.58 32.68 3.85
C ILE A 161 4.51 31.96 2.50
N SER A 162 5.56 31.21 2.15
CA SER A 162 5.56 30.39 0.94
C SER A 162 6.54 29.23 1.06
N ALA A 163 6.13 28.08 0.53
CA ALA A 163 6.94 26.87 0.45
C ALA A 163 8.05 27.03 -0.61
N LEU A 164 9.17 26.35 -0.38
CA LEU A 164 10.30 26.30 -1.30
C LEU A 164 10.48 24.87 -1.79
N VAL A 165 10.16 24.60 -3.05
CA VAL A 165 10.40 23.31 -3.71
C VAL A 165 11.70 23.38 -4.49
N LEU A 166 12.57 22.39 -4.30
CA LEU A 166 13.93 22.37 -4.84
C LEU A 166 14.04 21.44 -6.04
N GLU A 167 14.72 21.90 -7.08
CA GLU A 167 15.14 21.05 -8.18
C GLU A 167 16.46 20.34 -7.85
N SER A 168 16.62 19.11 -8.33
CA SER A 168 17.84 18.34 -8.07
C SER A 168 19.06 19.02 -8.67
N ASN A 169 20.04 19.35 -7.83
CA ASN A 169 21.28 20.06 -8.20
C ASN A 169 21.10 21.53 -8.61
N SER A 170 19.99 22.19 -8.26
CA SER A 170 19.90 23.66 -8.38
C SER A 170 20.82 24.35 -7.37
N GLU A 171 21.40 25.48 -7.78
CA GLU A 171 21.93 26.51 -6.88
C GLU A 171 20.80 27.48 -6.53
N LEU A 172 20.71 27.85 -5.25
CA LEU A 172 19.71 28.80 -4.75
C LEU A 172 20.36 29.75 -3.75
N GLN A 173 20.04 31.04 -3.82
CA GLN A 173 20.44 31.99 -2.79
C GLN A 173 19.37 32.01 -1.69
N LEU A 174 19.80 31.81 -0.44
CA LEU A 174 19.00 32.01 0.76
C LEU A 174 19.54 33.22 1.51
N LYS A 175 18.65 34.10 1.97
CA LYS A 175 18.98 35.29 2.73
C LYS A 175 18.21 35.28 4.04
N THR A 176 18.92 35.50 5.15
CA THR A 176 18.34 35.68 6.48
C THR A 176 18.58 37.13 6.89
N VAL A 177 17.56 37.80 7.42
CA VAL A 177 17.64 39.17 7.93
C VAL A 177 17.14 39.21 9.37
N LEU A 178 17.84 39.96 10.23
CA LEU A 178 17.40 40.34 11.57
C LEU A 178 17.40 41.87 11.68
N GLU A 179 16.23 42.46 11.87
CA GLU A 179 16.00 43.90 12.04
C GLU A 179 15.55 44.17 13.49
N PRO A 180 16.16 45.14 14.22
CA PRO A 180 15.72 45.46 15.58
C PRO A 180 14.27 45.94 15.59
N VAL A 181 13.43 45.42 16.49
CA VAL A 181 12.04 45.86 16.64
C VAL A 181 12.02 47.32 17.14
N GLU A 182 11.33 48.20 16.40
CA GLU A 182 11.25 49.64 16.75
C GLU A 182 10.31 49.92 17.93
N ASP A 183 9.37 49.01 18.24
CA ASP A 183 8.35 49.16 19.29
C ASP A 183 8.97 49.38 20.68
N VAL A 184 8.60 50.50 21.30
CA VAL A 184 9.05 50.92 22.63
C VAL A 184 8.61 49.95 23.73
N ALA A 185 7.56 49.16 23.53
CA ALA A 185 7.11 48.13 24.48
C ALA A 185 7.98 46.85 24.47
N GLU A 186 8.63 46.54 23.35
CA GLU A 186 9.49 45.35 23.18
C GLU A 186 10.99 45.71 23.07
N GLN A 187 11.33 47.00 23.24
CA GLN A 187 12.63 47.56 22.95
C GLN A 187 13.79 46.90 23.74
N GLY A 188 14.85 46.59 23.01
CA GLY A 188 16.17 46.22 23.56
C GLY A 188 16.55 44.74 23.47
N ASN A 189 15.61 43.82 23.17
CA ASN A 189 15.92 42.38 23.10
C ASN A 189 15.22 41.60 21.95
N TRP A 190 14.38 42.25 21.13
CA TRP A 190 13.64 41.60 20.04
C TRP A 190 14.13 42.03 18.65
N TYR A 191 14.12 41.08 17.72
CA TYR A 191 14.38 41.29 16.30
C TYR A 191 13.21 40.73 15.48
N ASP A 192 12.71 41.51 14.52
CA ASP A 192 11.92 40.99 13.41
C ASP A 192 12.88 40.23 12.48
N PHE A 193 12.49 39.02 12.08
CA PHE A 193 13.25 38.19 11.15
C PHE A 193 12.53 37.99 9.83
N SER A 194 13.30 37.89 8.75
CA SER A 194 12.82 37.36 7.48
C SER A 194 13.81 36.35 6.90
N ILE A 195 13.26 35.33 6.24
CA ILE A 195 14.00 34.42 5.38
C ILE A 195 13.44 34.55 3.97
N GLU A 196 14.33 34.83 3.03
CA GLU A 196 14.06 35.08 1.63
C GLU A 196 14.86 34.11 0.75
N SER A 197 14.33 33.76 -0.43
CA SER A 197 15.07 32.97 -1.42
C SER A 197 15.05 33.63 -2.79
N SER A 198 16.13 33.51 -3.54
CA SER A 198 16.21 33.92 -4.95
C SER A 198 16.99 32.92 -5.81
N SER A 199 16.56 32.72 -7.06
CA SER A 199 17.27 31.89 -8.04
C SER A 199 18.46 32.61 -8.70
N ASP A 200 18.43 33.94 -8.76
CA ASP A 200 19.45 34.76 -9.44
C ASP A 200 19.99 35.93 -8.59
N GLY A 201 19.41 36.14 -7.39
CA GLY A 201 19.76 37.24 -6.49
C GLY A 201 19.00 38.54 -6.79
N SER A 202 18.10 38.57 -7.77
CA SER A 202 17.33 39.76 -8.17
C SER A 202 15.86 39.72 -7.70
N ASP A 203 15.16 38.59 -7.87
CA ASP A 203 13.79 38.39 -7.36
C ASP A 203 13.83 37.64 -6.02
N TRP A 204 13.57 38.34 -4.91
CA TRP A 204 13.62 37.78 -3.55
C TRP A 204 12.22 37.49 -3.02
N LYS A 205 11.94 36.20 -2.75
CA LYS A 205 10.65 35.74 -2.23
C LYS A 205 10.73 35.45 -0.75
N LYS A 206 9.89 36.11 0.05
CA LYS A 206 9.73 35.82 1.49
C LYS A 206 9.14 34.41 1.69
N ARG A 207 9.83 33.60 2.50
CA ARG A 207 9.49 32.21 2.81
C ARG A 207 9.00 32.05 4.25
N CYS A 208 9.68 32.67 5.21
CA CYS A 208 9.31 32.65 6.63
C CYS A 208 9.60 34.01 7.27
N VAL A 209 8.73 34.46 8.18
CA VAL A 209 8.88 35.71 8.95
C VAL A 209 8.42 35.51 10.39
N GLY A 210 8.80 36.41 11.30
CA GLY A 210 8.34 36.40 12.69
C GLY A 210 9.26 37.21 13.58
N LYS A 211 9.22 36.98 14.89
CA LYS A 211 10.07 37.65 15.88
C LYS A 211 10.98 36.67 16.61
N ILE A 212 12.19 37.09 16.98
CA ILE A 212 13.12 36.34 17.85
C ILE A 212 13.75 37.23 18.94
N SER A 213 13.93 36.66 20.12
CA SER A 213 14.69 37.22 21.23
C SER A 213 15.67 36.19 21.82
N THR A 214 16.80 36.69 22.32
CA THR A 214 17.75 35.95 23.17
C THR A 214 17.33 35.90 24.64
N VAL A 215 16.26 36.60 25.02
CA VAL A 215 15.68 36.56 26.37
C VAL A 215 14.59 35.50 26.43
N VAL A 216 14.66 34.64 27.45
CA VAL A 216 13.67 33.59 27.71
C VAL A 216 12.52 34.16 28.55
N GLU A 217 11.32 34.23 27.97
CA GLU A 217 10.11 34.65 28.68
C GLU A 217 9.56 33.52 29.58
N GLY A 218 10.03 33.46 30.82
CA GLY A 218 9.45 32.60 31.86
C GLY A 218 9.77 31.10 31.72
N ASN A 219 9.03 30.26 32.43
CA ASN A 219 9.21 28.81 32.40
C ASN A 219 8.52 28.18 31.17
N LEU A 220 8.91 26.96 30.80
CA LEU A 220 8.34 26.23 29.66
C LEU A 220 6.91 25.68 29.91
N GLN A 221 6.19 26.16 30.93
CA GLN A 221 4.88 25.66 31.35
C GLN A 221 3.68 26.37 30.69
N PHE A 222 3.88 26.99 29.53
CA PHE A 222 2.82 27.63 28.75
C PHE A 222 2.11 26.67 27.76
N SER A 223 2.73 25.54 27.44
CA SER A 223 2.19 24.53 26.53
C SER A 223 1.14 23.66 27.21
N GLN A 224 0.00 23.42 26.54
CA GLN A 224 -1.07 22.52 27.01
C GLN A 224 -0.82 21.04 26.65
N ALA A 225 0.35 20.70 26.11
CA ALA A 225 0.69 19.34 25.74
C ALA A 225 0.75 18.38 26.95
N PRO A 226 0.41 17.08 26.78
CA PRO A 226 0.60 16.08 27.83
C PRO A 226 2.07 15.99 28.24
N HIS A 227 2.32 15.60 29.50
CA HIS A 227 3.71 15.42 29.96
C HIS A 227 4.37 14.27 29.16
N PRO A 228 5.58 14.45 28.58
CA PRO A 228 6.19 13.47 27.67
C PRO A 228 6.61 12.11 28.28
N THR A 229 6.22 11.84 29.52
CA THR A 229 6.45 10.57 30.22
C THR A 229 5.18 9.75 30.45
N ASN A 230 4.00 10.30 30.10
CA ASN A 230 2.76 9.54 30.18
C ASN A 230 2.77 8.41 29.13
N GLN A 231 1.96 7.38 29.33
CA GLN A 231 1.71 6.35 28.31
C GLN A 231 0.26 6.43 27.88
N LEU A 232 0.03 6.43 26.57
CA LEU A 232 -1.32 6.47 25.98
C LEU A 232 -1.70 5.08 25.44
N ALA A 233 -3.00 4.80 25.37
CA ALA A 233 -3.52 3.43 25.21
C ALA A 233 -3.19 2.76 23.87
N ARG A 234 -3.00 3.53 22.79
CA ARG A 234 -2.67 3.00 21.45
C ARG A 234 -1.17 3.08 21.20
N TYR A 235 -0.57 1.97 20.81
CA TYR A 235 0.79 1.94 20.27
C TYR A 235 0.78 2.14 18.75
N VAL A 236 1.72 2.94 18.25
CA VAL A 236 1.90 3.24 16.82
C VAL A 236 3.32 2.81 16.42
N SER A 237 3.43 1.91 15.43
CA SER A 237 4.74 1.53 14.88
C SER A 237 5.31 2.69 14.06
N LYS A 238 6.61 3.01 14.22
CA LYS A 238 7.23 4.10 13.44
C LYS A 238 7.19 3.84 11.94
N ASN A 239 7.51 2.61 11.53
CA ASN A 239 7.56 2.24 10.11
C ASN A 239 6.18 2.41 9.48
N TYR A 240 5.14 1.96 10.19
CA TYR A 240 3.74 2.15 9.79
C TYR A 240 3.42 3.62 9.54
N TRP A 241 3.75 4.51 10.48
CA TRP A 241 3.46 5.94 10.32
C TRP A 241 4.23 6.58 9.15
N TYR A 242 5.53 6.31 9.01
CA TYR A 242 6.34 6.85 7.91
C TYR A 242 5.92 6.30 6.54
N ASP A 243 5.51 5.02 6.46
CA ASP A 243 4.97 4.43 5.23
C ASP A 243 3.63 5.06 4.85
N ILE A 244 2.74 5.29 5.84
CA ILE A 244 1.45 5.97 5.65
C ILE A 244 1.62 7.42 5.18
N THR A 245 2.55 8.19 5.74
CA THR A 245 2.81 9.55 5.24
C THR A 245 3.38 9.51 3.82
N ALA A 246 4.28 8.56 3.52
CA ALA A 246 4.89 8.41 2.20
C ALA A 246 3.85 8.02 1.12
N ASP A 247 3.00 7.01 1.37
CA ASP A 247 1.89 6.64 0.47
C ASP A 247 0.84 7.77 0.37
N SER A 248 0.73 8.65 1.39
CA SER A 248 -0.09 9.86 1.32
C SER A 248 0.52 10.98 0.46
N GLY A 249 1.83 10.94 0.21
CA GLY A 249 2.58 11.89 -0.62
C GLY A 249 3.66 12.69 0.11
N LEU A 250 3.89 12.45 1.41
CA LEU A 250 4.94 13.08 2.23
C LEU A 250 5.96 12.03 2.69
N GLN A 251 7.05 11.90 1.94
CA GLN A 251 8.13 10.97 2.24
C GLN A 251 9.24 11.65 3.04
N TYR A 252 9.59 11.03 4.17
CA TYR A 252 10.77 11.35 4.97
C TYR A 252 11.87 10.32 4.74
N GLY A 253 13.09 10.77 4.46
CA GLY A 253 14.27 9.92 4.32
C GLY A 253 14.85 9.43 5.65
N PRO A 254 15.84 8.52 5.62
CA PRO A 254 16.34 7.82 6.81
C PRO A 254 16.86 8.71 7.95
N GLN A 255 17.28 9.95 7.69
CA GLN A 255 17.73 10.89 8.71
C GLN A 255 16.56 11.49 9.50
N PHE A 256 15.38 11.62 8.89
CA PHE A 256 14.14 12.11 9.51
C PHE A 256 13.33 11.00 10.18
N GLN A 257 13.65 9.73 9.94
CA GLN A 257 12.96 8.55 10.51
C GLN A 257 13.39 8.18 11.95
N ILE A 258 13.52 9.21 12.81
CA ILE A 258 14.06 9.11 14.16
C ILE A 258 13.02 9.14 15.29
N LEU A 259 11.72 9.26 15.01
CA LEU A 259 10.68 9.05 16.03
C LEU A 259 10.61 7.56 16.40
N ASP A 260 10.58 7.27 17.70
CA ASP A 260 10.50 5.94 18.28
C ASP A 260 9.43 5.94 19.42
N GLU A 261 9.03 4.77 19.91
CA GLU A 261 8.08 4.60 21.05
C GLU A 261 6.80 5.47 20.99
N ILE A 262 6.15 5.51 19.83
CA ILE A 262 4.99 6.38 19.60
C ILE A 262 3.72 5.77 20.25
N THR A 263 3.02 6.56 21.06
CA THR A 263 1.69 6.22 21.62
C THR A 263 0.70 7.37 21.44
N THR A 264 -0.60 7.05 21.34
CA THR A 264 -1.68 8.03 21.14
C THR A 264 -2.91 7.74 22.00
N SER A 265 -3.70 8.78 22.33
CA SER A 265 -4.96 8.62 23.05
C SER A 265 -6.04 8.10 22.11
N VAL A 266 -6.92 7.26 22.64
CA VAL A 266 -8.11 6.75 21.93
C VAL A 266 -9.29 7.72 22.02
N ASN A 267 -9.31 8.61 23.02
CA ASN A 267 -10.38 9.57 23.27
C ASN A 267 -10.00 11.00 22.85
N ASP A 268 -8.73 11.36 23.02
CA ASP A 268 -8.21 12.71 22.82
C ASP A 268 -7.28 12.77 21.60
N LEU A 269 -7.07 13.98 21.08
CA LEU A 269 -6.09 14.24 20.02
C LEU A 269 -4.70 14.48 20.62
N GLN A 270 -4.17 13.45 21.26
CA GLN A 270 -2.86 13.45 21.94
C GLN A 270 -1.90 12.43 21.33
N ALA A 271 -0.62 12.79 21.32
CA ALA A 271 0.48 11.88 21.00
C ALA A 271 1.65 12.06 21.99
N ILE A 272 2.36 10.96 22.24
CA ILE A 272 3.62 10.92 22.96
C ILE A 272 4.60 10.06 22.15
N ALA A 273 5.85 10.50 22.06
CA ALA A 273 6.90 9.76 21.36
C ALA A 273 8.27 10.00 22.02
N SER A 274 9.22 9.11 21.78
CA SER A 274 10.64 9.41 21.99
C SER A 274 11.34 9.62 20.63
N SER A 275 12.58 10.08 20.64
CA SER A 275 13.39 10.12 19.43
C SER A 275 14.81 9.60 19.65
N SER A 276 15.29 8.79 18.72
CA SER A 276 16.68 8.33 18.68
C SER A 276 17.66 9.49 18.42
N THR A 277 18.92 9.27 18.80
CA THR A 277 19.98 10.24 18.60
C THR A 277 20.30 10.41 17.12
N LEU A 278 20.32 11.67 16.66
CA LEU A 278 20.74 12.03 15.32
C LEU A 278 22.14 11.50 15.01
N LYS A 279 22.32 11.06 13.76
CA LYS A 279 23.62 10.62 13.24
C LYS A 279 24.50 11.76 12.78
N ASP A 280 23.91 12.91 12.45
CA ASP A 280 24.67 14.10 12.09
C ASP A 280 25.40 14.66 13.32
N THR A 281 26.60 15.18 13.07
CA THR A 281 27.51 15.78 14.06
C THR A 281 27.67 17.29 13.86
N THR A 282 26.99 17.87 12.86
CA THR A 282 26.87 19.33 12.69
C THR A 282 26.34 19.99 13.97
N THR A 283 26.90 21.14 14.32
CA THR A 283 26.57 21.84 15.57
C THR A 283 25.58 22.97 15.30
N TYR A 284 24.32 22.69 15.63
CA TYR A 284 23.21 23.64 15.63
C TYR A 284 22.81 24.03 17.06
N VAL A 285 22.24 25.21 17.27
CA VAL A 285 21.44 25.56 18.46
C VAL A 285 20.36 24.50 18.70
N PHE A 286 19.65 24.15 17.62
CA PHE A 286 18.70 23.07 17.59
C PHE A 286 18.59 22.55 16.14
N HIS A 287 18.69 21.23 15.97
CA HIS A 287 18.90 20.63 14.66
C HIS A 287 17.63 20.67 13.78
N PRO A 288 17.72 21.04 12.48
CA PRO A 288 16.57 21.15 11.57
C PRO A 288 15.67 19.92 11.55
N VAL A 289 16.27 18.72 11.44
CA VAL A 289 15.56 17.43 11.46
C VAL A 289 14.69 17.25 12.70
N THR A 290 15.16 17.72 13.86
CA THR A 290 14.40 17.59 15.11
C THR A 290 13.24 18.58 15.13
N LEU A 291 13.43 19.82 14.67
CA LEU A 291 12.34 20.80 14.53
C LEU A 291 11.26 20.33 13.55
N GLU A 292 11.64 19.59 12.49
CA GLU A 292 10.68 19.00 11.55
C GLU A 292 9.73 17.98 12.22
N LEU A 293 10.13 17.33 13.32
CA LEU A 293 9.28 16.37 14.03
C LEU A 293 8.07 17.04 14.71
N ILE A 294 8.04 18.38 14.84
CA ILE A 294 6.85 19.16 15.22
C ILE A 294 5.69 18.85 14.26
N VAL A 295 5.97 18.84 12.95
CA VAL A 295 4.98 18.54 11.90
C VAL A 295 4.45 17.12 12.06
N LEU A 296 5.35 16.14 12.19
CA LEU A 296 5.00 14.73 12.32
C LEU A 296 4.19 14.44 13.58
N THR A 297 4.60 14.97 14.73
CA THR A 297 3.90 14.71 16.01
C THR A 297 2.52 15.36 16.07
N LEU A 298 2.34 16.55 15.49
CA LEU A 298 1.01 17.16 15.31
C LEU A 298 0.12 16.32 14.38
N MET A 299 0.67 15.82 13.26
CA MET A 299 -0.08 14.92 12.37
C MET A 299 -0.46 13.60 13.07
N ILE A 300 0.43 13.01 13.87
CA ILE A 300 0.14 11.81 14.68
C ILE A 300 -1.01 12.11 15.65
N ALA A 301 -0.92 13.20 16.43
CA ALA A 301 -1.94 13.57 17.41
C ALA A 301 -3.31 13.86 16.76
N ARG A 302 -3.34 14.62 15.65
CA ARG A 302 -4.56 14.99 14.91
C ARG A 302 -5.34 13.79 14.39
N HIS A 303 -4.65 12.72 14.02
CA HIS A 303 -5.23 11.49 13.47
C HIS A 303 -5.21 10.32 14.47
N GLN A 304 -4.84 10.58 15.73
CA GLN A 304 -4.66 9.61 16.81
C GLN A 304 -3.75 8.42 16.42
N GLY A 305 -2.78 8.64 15.55
CA GLY A 305 -1.84 7.63 15.07
C GLY A 305 -2.41 6.63 14.06
N GLN A 306 -3.54 6.96 13.41
CA GLN A 306 -4.27 6.04 12.54
C GLN A 306 -4.26 6.49 11.08
N GLY A 307 -3.62 5.71 10.20
CA GLY A 307 -3.40 6.07 8.80
C GLY A 307 -4.69 6.25 8.00
N ARG A 308 -5.71 5.42 8.26
CA ARG A 308 -7.06 5.59 7.67
C ARG A 308 -7.72 6.97 7.87
N ASN A 309 -7.28 7.73 8.88
CA ASN A 309 -7.78 9.08 9.15
C ASN A 309 -6.99 10.17 8.40
N LEU A 310 -5.76 9.88 7.94
CA LEU A 310 -4.90 10.81 7.19
C LEU A 310 -5.36 10.92 5.72
N ARG A 311 -6.52 11.57 5.51
CA ARG A 311 -7.11 11.75 4.17
C ARG A 311 -6.44 12.90 3.37
N LYS A 312 -5.92 13.92 4.05
CA LYS A 312 -5.18 15.05 3.50
C LYS A 312 -3.85 15.22 4.23
N LEU A 313 -2.82 15.69 3.52
CA LEU A 313 -1.57 16.14 4.14
C LEU A 313 -1.75 17.56 4.68
N SER A 314 -0.87 17.98 5.60
CA SER A 314 -0.88 19.33 6.17
C SER A 314 0.54 19.86 6.32
N VAL A 315 0.72 21.18 6.18
CA VAL A 315 1.99 21.89 6.39
C VAL A 315 1.86 22.90 7.53
N PRO A 316 2.94 23.18 8.29
CA PRO A 316 2.89 24.21 9.32
C PRO A 316 2.78 25.58 8.63
N SER A 317 1.79 26.36 9.06
CA SER A 317 1.47 27.66 8.48
C SER A 317 1.75 28.82 9.44
N TYR A 318 1.60 28.58 10.75
CA TYR A 318 1.89 29.56 11.81
C TYR A 318 2.33 28.87 13.12
N ILE A 319 3.17 29.54 13.92
CA ILE A 319 3.47 29.17 15.31
C ILE A 319 3.42 30.45 16.18
N GLU A 320 2.51 30.48 17.14
CA GLU A 320 2.29 31.62 18.05
C GLU A 320 3.53 31.92 18.89
N LYS A 321 4.04 30.89 19.59
CA LYS A 321 5.21 31.01 20.46
C LYS A 321 6.03 29.72 20.47
N LEU A 322 7.35 29.85 20.35
CA LEU A 322 8.31 28.75 20.43
C LEU A 322 9.45 29.17 21.36
N VAL A 323 9.72 28.39 22.41
CA VAL A 323 10.83 28.65 23.34
C VAL A 323 11.75 27.44 23.36
N ILE A 324 13.04 27.69 23.22
CA ILE A 324 14.11 26.68 23.22
C ILE A 324 15.11 27.05 24.31
N THR A 325 15.42 26.10 25.20
CA THR A 325 16.32 26.32 26.36
C THR A 325 17.68 25.66 26.20
N GLY A 326 17.81 24.67 25.31
CA GLY A 326 19.07 24.01 24.97
C GLY A 326 18.88 22.89 23.96
N ALA A 327 19.90 22.05 23.79
CA ALA A 327 19.86 20.86 22.93
C ALA A 327 20.19 19.58 23.74
N SER A 328 19.48 18.49 23.48
CA SER A 328 19.80 17.16 24.02
C SER A 328 19.80 16.09 22.91
N ARG A 329 20.53 15.00 23.17
CA ARG A 329 20.74 13.87 22.22
C ARG A 329 19.58 12.88 22.18
N LYS A 330 18.70 12.90 23.18
CA LYS A 330 17.49 12.10 23.25
C LYS A 330 16.39 12.97 23.81
N LEU A 331 15.22 12.89 23.17
CA LEU A 331 14.09 13.75 23.48
C LEU A 331 12.85 12.89 23.65
N LYS A 332 11.96 13.33 24.54
CA LYS A 332 10.61 12.83 24.68
C LYS A 332 9.64 13.97 24.38
N TRP A 333 8.61 13.64 23.60
CA TRP A 333 7.66 14.55 23.01
C TRP A 333 6.29 14.32 23.62
N GLY A 334 5.62 15.41 23.99
CA GLY A 334 4.19 15.44 24.28
C GLY A 334 3.53 16.40 23.29
N THR A 335 2.38 16.01 22.73
CA THR A 335 1.68 16.80 21.73
C THR A 335 0.16 16.73 21.95
N GLN A 336 -0.50 17.88 21.88
CA GLN A 336 -1.95 18.04 22.02
C GLN A 336 -2.47 18.89 20.87
N ILE A 337 -3.52 18.45 20.18
CA ILE A 337 -4.29 19.35 19.31
C ILE A 337 -5.27 20.13 20.18
N THR A 338 -5.14 21.45 20.22
CA THR A 338 -5.92 22.38 21.03
C THR A 338 -7.13 22.95 20.27
N LYS A 339 -7.06 23.01 18.93
CA LYS A 339 -8.16 23.42 18.06
C LYS A 339 -8.21 22.57 16.79
N VAL A 340 -9.43 22.22 16.38
CA VAL A 340 -9.72 21.50 15.14
C VAL A 340 -10.57 22.41 14.24
N GLY A 341 -10.10 22.64 13.00
CA GLY A 341 -10.91 23.17 11.91
C GLY A 341 -11.48 22.02 11.05
N GLU A 342 -12.08 22.35 9.91
CA GLU A 342 -12.60 21.36 8.96
C GLU A 342 -11.47 20.44 8.45
N ASP A 343 -10.45 21.04 7.84
CA ASP A 343 -9.22 20.33 7.44
C ASP A 343 -7.99 20.74 8.28
N ASP A 344 -7.95 21.98 8.78
CA ASP A 344 -6.85 22.55 9.56
C ASP A 344 -6.85 22.08 11.02
N CYS A 345 -5.70 22.22 11.70
CA CYS A 345 -5.66 22.12 13.16
C CYS A 345 -4.63 23.06 13.81
N THR A 346 -4.72 23.22 15.12
CA THR A 346 -3.73 23.95 15.92
C THR A 346 -3.42 23.12 17.16
N GLY A 347 -2.15 23.05 17.54
CA GLY A 347 -1.72 22.27 18.69
C GLY A 347 -0.50 22.83 19.39
N ASP A 348 -0.25 22.27 20.56
CA ASP A 348 0.84 22.60 21.46
C ASP A 348 1.77 21.40 21.61
N ILE A 349 3.06 21.68 21.86
CA ILE A 349 4.12 20.67 22.04
C ILE A 349 4.91 20.99 23.30
N SER A 350 5.28 19.94 24.03
CA SER A 350 6.32 19.99 25.06
C SER A 350 7.40 18.95 24.77
N ILE A 351 8.66 19.31 24.98
CA ILE A 351 9.81 18.41 24.80
C ILE A 351 10.68 18.45 26.05
N ILE A 352 11.00 17.26 26.55
CA ILE A 352 12.00 17.06 27.61
C ILE A 352 13.16 16.22 27.10
N SER A 353 14.33 16.39 27.72
CA SER A 353 15.46 15.45 27.60
C SER A 353 15.19 14.15 28.36
N ASP A 354 16.04 13.15 28.14
CA ASP A 354 15.97 11.84 28.82
C ASP A 354 16.17 11.92 30.34
N ASP A 355 16.91 12.91 30.82
CA ASP A 355 17.08 13.26 32.24
C ASP A 355 15.92 14.10 32.83
N GLY A 356 14.92 14.46 32.02
CA GLY A 356 13.68 15.10 32.45
C GLY A 356 13.66 16.64 32.43
N HIS A 357 14.73 17.31 32.01
CA HIS A 357 14.71 18.77 31.85
C HIS A 357 13.88 19.19 30.63
N SER A 358 13.12 20.28 30.75
CA SER A 358 12.38 20.87 29.62
C SER A 358 13.34 21.56 28.65
N VAL A 359 13.26 21.18 27.38
CA VAL A 359 14.20 21.54 26.30
C VAL A 359 13.57 22.52 25.29
N LEU A 360 12.30 22.29 24.97
CA LEU A 360 11.53 23.09 24.01
C LEU A 360 10.04 23.04 24.38
N ALA A 361 9.36 24.17 24.27
CA ALA A 361 7.90 24.21 24.27
C ALA A 361 7.40 25.08 23.11
N ALA A 362 6.33 24.63 22.46
CA ALA A 362 5.68 25.34 21.37
C ALA A 362 4.18 25.43 21.64
N GLN A 363 3.59 26.57 21.29
CA GLN A 363 2.18 26.89 21.48
C GLN A 363 1.61 27.41 20.16
N GLY A 364 0.35 27.08 19.89
CA GLY A 364 -0.38 27.65 18.76
C GLY A 364 0.21 27.25 17.39
N CYS A 365 0.81 26.05 17.30
CA CYS A 365 1.33 25.52 16.04
C CYS A 365 0.16 25.16 15.12
N ARG A 366 -0.15 26.03 14.15
CA ARG A 366 -1.17 25.81 13.14
C ARG A 366 -0.62 24.95 12.00
N MET A 367 -1.33 23.86 11.73
CA MET A 367 -1.14 23.00 10.58
C MET A 367 -2.30 23.28 9.60
N SER A 368 -1.97 23.77 8.40
CA SER A 368 -2.96 24.02 7.34
C SER A 368 -2.93 22.91 6.30
N ALA A 369 -4.12 22.50 5.85
CA ALA A 369 -4.25 21.36 4.97
C ALA A 369 -3.78 21.68 3.55
N VAL A 370 -2.97 20.78 2.99
CA VAL A 370 -2.63 20.80 1.57
C VAL A 370 -3.87 20.40 0.79
N PRO A 371 -4.37 21.25 -0.14
CA PRO A 371 -5.50 20.90 -0.98
C PRO A 371 -5.25 19.57 -1.66
N SER A 372 -6.29 18.74 -1.74
CA SER A 372 -6.22 17.52 -2.54
C SER A 372 -5.84 17.89 -3.96
N ASN A 373 -4.66 17.46 -4.42
CA ASN A 373 -4.35 17.53 -5.84
C ASN A 373 -5.51 16.85 -6.58
N LYS A 374 -6.21 17.56 -7.46
CA LYS A 374 -7.35 17.01 -8.22
C LYS A 374 -6.93 15.83 -9.10
N GLN A 375 -5.62 15.66 -9.33
CA GLN A 375 -5.00 14.49 -9.96
C GLN A 375 -4.77 13.31 -8.99
N LYS A 376 -5.12 13.36 -7.70
CA LYS A 376 -5.00 12.22 -6.77
C LYS A 376 -6.15 11.22 -6.99
N LEU A 377 -6.16 10.69 -8.22
CA LEU A 377 -7.11 9.77 -8.85
C LEU A 377 -8.58 10.22 -8.81
N GLU A 378 -9.16 10.42 -10.00
CA GLU A 378 -10.57 10.05 -10.22
C GLU A 378 -10.69 8.56 -9.82
N ASN A 379 -11.23 8.29 -8.63
CA ASN A 379 -10.97 7.07 -7.87
C ASN A 379 -11.71 5.82 -8.38
N LYS A 380 -11.48 5.48 -9.66
CA LYS A 380 -11.81 4.24 -10.36
C LYS A 380 -11.01 3.06 -9.79
N LEU A 381 -11.15 2.84 -8.49
CA LEU A 381 -10.58 1.74 -7.74
C LEU A 381 -11.56 0.57 -7.66
N PHE A 382 -12.87 0.85 -7.74
CA PHE A 382 -13.93 -0.16 -7.74
C PHE A 382 -14.12 -0.71 -9.14
N SER A 383 -14.08 -2.03 -9.26
CA SER A 383 -14.38 -2.75 -10.49
C SER A 383 -15.45 -3.80 -10.25
N THR A 384 -16.43 -3.88 -11.14
CA THR A 384 -17.48 -4.92 -11.10
C THR A 384 -17.59 -5.61 -12.45
N THR A 385 -18.00 -6.88 -12.46
CA THR A 385 -18.14 -7.64 -13.71
C THR A 385 -19.55 -7.50 -14.27
N GLU A 386 -19.65 -7.09 -15.53
CA GLU A 386 -20.90 -6.99 -16.28
C GLU A 386 -20.87 -7.93 -17.48
N TRP A 387 -22.02 -8.53 -17.79
CA TRP A 387 -22.16 -9.58 -18.82
C TRP A 387 -22.89 -9.05 -20.04
N SER A 388 -22.31 -9.22 -21.23
CA SER A 388 -22.85 -8.72 -22.50
C SER A 388 -22.92 -9.83 -23.55
N THR A 389 -23.86 -9.75 -24.51
CA THR A 389 -24.04 -10.79 -25.53
C THR A 389 -22.82 -10.91 -26.44
N ALA A 390 -22.30 -12.13 -26.58
CA ALA A 390 -21.07 -12.43 -27.29
C ALA A 390 -21.24 -12.36 -28.82
N LYS A 391 -20.37 -11.60 -29.48
CA LYS A 391 -20.35 -11.47 -30.96
C LYS A 391 -19.40 -12.49 -31.58
N LEU A 392 -19.71 -13.78 -31.39
CA LEU A 392 -18.93 -14.88 -31.97
C LEU A 392 -19.12 -14.94 -33.49
N LYS A 393 -18.03 -14.78 -34.24
CA LYS A 393 -17.98 -15.08 -35.67
C LYS A 393 -17.76 -16.57 -35.87
N ALA A 394 -18.42 -17.16 -36.87
CA ALA A 394 -18.04 -18.48 -37.34
C ALA A 394 -16.59 -18.41 -37.88
N GLY A 395 -15.68 -19.18 -37.28
CA GLY A 395 -14.33 -19.36 -37.83
C GLY A 395 -14.34 -20.30 -39.03
N ASP A 396 -13.19 -20.44 -39.70
CA ASP A 396 -12.96 -21.51 -40.66
C ASP A 396 -13.29 -22.87 -40.04
N SER A 397 -13.73 -23.84 -40.87
CA SER A 397 -14.29 -25.11 -40.40
C SER A 397 -13.37 -25.83 -39.41
N ARG A 398 -13.73 -25.76 -38.13
CA ARG A 398 -13.05 -26.45 -37.03
C ARG A 398 -13.18 -27.98 -37.21
N ALA A 399 -12.32 -28.74 -36.53
CA ALA A 399 -12.27 -30.19 -36.63
C ALA A 399 -13.66 -30.84 -36.55
N ALA A 400 -13.91 -31.81 -37.44
CA ALA A 400 -15.17 -32.56 -37.45
C ALA A 400 -15.30 -33.53 -36.27
N LYS A 401 -14.31 -33.61 -35.38
CA LYS A 401 -14.26 -34.53 -34.23
C LYS A 401 -13.72 -33.83 -32.98
N VAL A 402 -14.37 -34.07 -31.84
CA VAL A 402 -14.02 -33.52 -30.52
C VAL A 402 -14.04 -34.61 -29.44
N THR A 403 -13.20 -34.47 -28.42
CA THR A 403 -13.24 -35.34 -27.23
C THR A 403 -14.12 -34.72 -26.15
N LEU A 404 -15.14 -35.45 -25.68
CA LEU A 404 -15.92 -35.10 -24.49
C LEU A 404 -15.27 -35.78 -23.27
N LEU A 405 -14.70 -34.97 -22.39
CA LEU A 405 -14.06 -35.42 -21.15
C LEU A 405 -15.08 -35.39 -20.01
N VAL A 406 -15.42 -36.56 -19.48
CA VAL A 406 -16.56 -36.77 -18.57
C VAL A 406 -16.17 -37.62 -17.35
N PRO A 407 -16.91 -37.57 -16.23
CA PRO A 407 -16.76 -38.55 -15.17
C PRO A 407 -17.31 -39.92 -15.61
N ASN A 408 -17.09 -40.97 -14.81
CA ASN A 408 -17.57 -42.34 -15.08
C ASN A 408 -19.10 -42.53 -14.92
N ASN A 409 -19.89 -41.46 -15.09
CA ASN A 409 -21.34 -41.45 -14.85
C ASN A 409 -22.13 -40.98 -16.09
N ASN A 410 -23.41 -41.35 -16.14
CA ASN A 410 -24.24 -41.15 -17.32
C ASN A 410 -25.17 -39.92 -17.12
N HIS A 411 -24.65 -38.72 -17.35
CA HIS A 411 -25.38 -37.47 -17.12
C HIS A 411 -26.29 -37.06 -18.30
N SER A 412 -27.45 -36.48 -17.98
CA SER A 412 -28.42 -35.93 -18.95
C SER A 412 -27.78 -34.90 -19.87
N PHE A 413 -27.14 -33.88 -19.30
CA PHE A 413 -26.51 -32.80 -20.04
C PHE A 413 -25.37 -33.27 -20.95
N VAL A 414 -24.54 -34.22 -20.49
CA VAL A 414 -23.49 -34.85 -21.32
C VAL A 414 -24.10 -35.49 -22.57
N THR A 415 -25.19 -36.24 -22.40
CA THR A 415 -25.94 -36.85 -23.50
C THR A 415 -26.54 -35.80 -24.43
N ALA A 416 -27.03 -34.67 -23.89
CA ALA A 416 -27.59 -33.57 -24.67
C ALA A 416 -26.52 -32.86 -25.52
N VAL A 417 -25.36 -32.55 -24.94
CA VAL A 417 -24.19 -32.00 -25.65
C VAL A 417 -23.75 -32.94 -26.76
N GLN A 418 -23.55 -34.23 -26.47
CA GLN A 418 -23.13 -35.22 -27.47
C GLN A 418 -24.12 -35.30 -28.65
N LYS A 419 -25.42 -35.44 -28.37
CA LYS A 419 -26.47 -35.49 -29.41
C LYS A 419 -26.55 -34.19 -30.21
N HIS A 420 -26.41 -33.03 -29.57
CA HIS A 420 -26.47 -31.74 -30.24
C HIS A 420 -25.28 -31.56 -31.19
N PHE A 421 -24.07 -31.92 -30.76
CA PHE A 421 -22.86 -31.88 -31.59
C PHE A 421 -22.95 -32.83 -32.79
N GLN A 422 -23.33 -34.09 -32.56
CA GLN A 422 -23.51 -35.10 -33.62
C GLN A 422 -24.57 -34.66 -34.64
N LYS A 423 -25.73 -34.16 -34.19
CA LYS A 423 -26.79 -33.62 -35.06
C LYS A 423 -26.29 -32.46 -35.94
N ASN A 424 -25.29 -31.72 -35.49
CA ASN A 424 -24.69 -30.60 -36.21
C ASN A 424 -23.40 -30.95 -36.96
N GLY A 425 -23.08 -32.24 -37.14
CA GLY A 425 -21.92 -32.69 -37.92
C GLY A 425 -20.58 -32.61 -37.19
N VAL A 426 -20.57 -32.70 -35.86
CA VAL A 426 -19.35 -32.88 -35.05
C VAL A 426 -19.40 -34.24 -34.36
N GLU A 427 -18.49 -35.13 -34.75
CA GLU A 427 -18.27 -36.41 -34.09
C GLU A 427 -17.76 -36.20 -32.65
N CYS A 428 -18.23 -37.01 -31.72
CA CYS A 428 -17.86 -36.94 -30.32
C CYS A 428 -17.37 -38.31 -29.84
N GLU A 429 -16.12 -38.39 -29.41
CA GLU A 429 -15.63 -39.51 -28.60
C GLU A 429 -15.66 -39.11 -27.12
N THR A 430 -16.05 -40.03 -26.24
CA THR A 430 -16.05 -39.80 -24.78
C THR A 430 -14.78 -40.38 -24.17
N CYS A 431 -14.12 -39.64 -23.29
CA CYS A 431 -13.04 -40.17 -22.46
C CYS A 431 -13.19 -39.76 -20.99
N THR A 432 -12.57 -40.54 -20.12
CA THR A 432 -12.43 -40.25 -18.68
C THR A 432 -11.14 -39.48 -18.42
N PHE A 433 -10.96 -38.93 -17.22
CA PHE A 433 -9.69 -38.28 -16.88
C PHE A 433 -8.51 -39.25 -16.75
N GLU A 434 -8.73 -40.57 -16.73
CA GLU A 434 -7.64 -41.56 -16.72
C GLU A 434 -7.15 -41.90 -18.14
N ASP A 435 -8.03 -41.82 -19.14
CA ASP A 435 -7.72 -42.12 -20.54
C ASP A 435 -6.70 -41.15 -21.16
N SER A 436 -6.01 -41.61 -22.21
CA SER A 436 -5.09 -40.75 -22.98
C SER A 436 -5.85 -39.89 -23.98
N PHE A 437 -5.53 -38.59 -24.06
CA PHE A 437 -6.12 -37.71 -25.07
C PHE A 437 -5.57 -37.98 -26.48
N SER A 438 -6.46 -37.99 -27.47
CA SER A 438 -6.14 -37.99 -28.89
C SER A 438 -5.22 -36.80 -29.24
N PRO A 439 -3.98 -36.99 -29.73
CA PRO A 439 -3.02 -35.91 -29.89
C PRO A 439 -3.49 -34.80 -30.83
N GLY A 440 -3.57 -33.56 -30.33
CA GLY A 440 -3.97 -32.39 -31.12
C GLY A 440 -5.47 -32.21 -31.28
N GLN A 441 -6.30 -33.11 -30.73
CA GLN A 441 -7.76 -32.98 -30.75
C GLN A 441 -8.23 -32.00 -29.67
N ASP A 442 -9.24 -31.20 -30.01
CA ASP A 442 -9.88 -30.32 -29.03
C ASP A 442 -10.71 -31.13 -28.01
N VAL A 443 -10.76 -30.63 -26.77
CA VAL A 443 -11.44 -31.30 -25.65
C VAL A 443 -12.52 -30.39 -25.06
N ILE A 444 -13.69 -30.94 -24.77
CA ILE A 444 -14.75 -30.32 -23.97
C ILE A 444 -14.84 -31.10 -22.65
N SER A 445 -14.31 -30.50 -21.58
CA SER A 445 -14.44 -31.00 -20.21
C SER A 445 -15.82 -30.65 -19.65
N LEU A 446 -16.52 -31.68 -19.20
CA LEU A 446 -17.79 -31.63 -18.48
C LEU A 446 -17.61 -32.18 -17.06
N LEU A 447 -16.37 -32.16 -16.53
CA LEU A 447 -16.04 -32.69 -15.21
C LEU A 447 -16.74 -31.88 -14.11
N ASP A 448 -16.33 -30.63 -13.86
CA ASP A 448 -16.98 -29.73 -12.90
C ASP A 448 -18.43 -29.36 -13.26
N PHE A 449 -18.92 -29.73 -14.43
CA PHE A 449 -20.37 -29.69 -14.73
C PHE A 449 -21.15 -30.75 -13.94
N VAL A 450 -20.55 -31.93 -13.72
CA VAL A 450 -21.25 -33.12 -13.22
C VAL A 450 -20.79 -33.54 -11.80
N ASP A 451 -19.52 -33.32 -11.48
CA ASP A 451 -18.92 -33.53 -10.13
C ASP A 451 -17.88 -32.42 -9.93
N PRO A 452 -17.86 -31.66 -8.80
CA PRO A 452 -16.86 -30.61 -8.52
C PRO A 452 -15.41 -31.14 -8.48
N TYR A 453 -14.83 -31.43 -9.64
CA TYR A 453 -13.60 -32.17 -9.83
C TYR A 453 -12.38 -31.45 -9.27
N VAL A 454 -12.30 -30.13 -9.42
CA VAL A 454 -11.19 -29.31 -8.88
C VAL A 454 -11.30 -29.14 -7.36
N TYR A 455 -12.52 -29.06 -6.83
CA TYR A 455 -12.78 -29.07 -5.39
C TYR A 455 -12.45 -30.45 -4.78
N ASN A 456 -12.85 -31.52 -5.45
CA ASN A 456 -12.58 -32.92 -5.12
C ASN A 456 -11.21 -33.41 -5.63
N PHE A 457 -10.20 -32.53 -5.70
CA PHE A 457 -8.83 -32.96 -5.97
C PHE A 457 -8.30 -33.83 -4.82
N THR A 458 -7.75 -34.99 -5.19
CA THR A 458 -6.81 -35.75 -4.36
C THR A 458 -5.41 -35.52 -4.90
N GLU A 459 -4.37 -35.88 -4.14
CA GLU A 459 -2.99 -35.76 -4.61
C GLU A 459 -2.76 -36.45 -5.97
N ALA A 460 -3.29 -37.66 -6.14
CA ALA A 460 -3.21 -38.40 -7.40
C ALA A 460 -3.94 -37.67 -8.56
N ARG A 461 -5.15 -37.14 -8.33
CA ARG A 461 -5.89 -36.35 -9.33
C ARG A 461 -5.13 -35.07 -9.70
N PHE A 462 -4.60 -34.36 -8.71
CA PHE A 462 -3.85 -33.12 -8.91
C PHE A 462 -2.56 -33.36 -9.73
N GLN A 463 -1.77 -34.37 -9.37
CA GLN A 463 -0.56 -34.75 -10.12
C GLN A 463 -0.87 -35.22 -11.55
N ASN A 464 -1.96 -35.98 -11.75
CA ASN A 464 -2.41 -36.38 -13.09
C ASN A 464 -2.86 -35.16 -13.91
N PHE A 465 -3.58 -34.23 -13.28
CA PHE A 465 -4.08 -33.00 -13.89
C PHE A 465 -2.95 -32.10 -14.39
N THR A 466 -1.98 -31.75 -13.52
CA THR A 466 -0.86 -30.88 -13.90
C THR A 466 0.00 -31.52 -15.00
N LYS A 467 0.24 -32.83 -14.92
CA LYS A 467 0.96 -33.60 -15.95
C LYS A 467 0.23 -33.61 -17.30
N LYS A 468 -1.06 -33.99 -17.33
CA LYS A 468 -1.83 -34.08 -18.58
C LYS A 468 -2.03 -32.71 -19.22
N LEU A 469 -2.35 -31.68 -18.44
CA LEU A 469 -2.48 -30.31 -18.93
C LEU A 469 -1.18 -29.76 -19.51
N SER A 470 -0.04 -30.03 -18.88
CA SER A 470 1.28 -29.62 -19.39
C SER A 470 1.57 -30.27 -20.76
N ALA A 471 1.26 -31.55 -20.92
CA ALA A 471 1.44 -32.29 -22.17
C ALA A 471 0.38 -31.98 -23.25
N PHE A 472 -0.79 -31.46 -22.87
CA PHE A 472 -1.93 -31.24 -23.76
C PHE A 472 -1.61 -30.30 -24.94
N LYS A 473 -2.08 -30.68 -26.12
CA LYS A 473 -1.99 -29.92 -27.38
C LYS A 473 -3.39 -29.90 -28.02
N GLY A 474 -3.88 -28.72 -28.35
CA GLY A 474 -5.26 -28.47 -28.74
C GLY A 474 -5.85 -27.36 -27.87
N SER A 475 -7.17 -27.16 -27.96
CA SER A 475 -7.90 -26.22 -27.10
C SER A 475 -8.81 -26.99 -26.16
N LEU A 476 -8.94 -26.48 -24.93
CA LEU A 476 -9.73 -27.08 -23.86
C LEU A 476 -10.90 -26.15 -23.52
N ILE A 477 -12.13 -26.60 -23.72
CA ILE A 477 -13.33 -25.91 -23.24
C ILE A 477 -13.74 -26.60 -21.94
N TRP A 478 -13.78 -25.86 -20.83
CA TRP A 478 -14.20 -26.36 -19.54
C TRP A 478 -15.58 -25.81 -19.22
N VAL A 479 -16.56 -26.69 -19.16
CA VAL A 479 -17.96 -26.35 -18.92
C VAL A 479 -18.28 -26.57 -17.44
N THR A 480 -18.94 -25.60 -16.81
CA THR A 480 -19.37 -25.65 -15.40
C THR A 480 -20.83 -25.18 -15.28
N PRO A 481 -21.51 -25.44 -14.15
CA PRO A 481 -22.71 -24.70 -13.82
C PRO A 481 -22.34 -23.22 -13.59
N SER A 482 -23.33 -22.33 -13.61
CA SER A 482 -23.07 -20.92 -13.34
C SER A 482 -22.58 -20.69 -11.90
N ALA A 483 -21.58 -19.83 -11.78
CA ALA A 483 -20.97 -19.39 -10.54
C ALA A 483 -20.80 -17.85 -10.48
N GLN A 484 -20.53 -17.19 -11.62
CA GLN A 484 -20.32 -15.74 -11.72
C GLN A 484 -21.55 -14.95 -12.18
N VAL A 485 -22.59 -15.60 -12.73
CA VAL A 485 -23.88 -14.97 -13.03
C VAL A 485 -24.83 -15.26 -11.88
N THR A 486 -25.33 -16.49 -11.80
CA THR A 486 -25.99 -17.07 -10.61
C THR A 486 -25.04 -18.09 -9.96
N CYS A 487 -25.40 -18.69 -8.82
CA CYS A 487 -24.64 -19.82 -8.27
C CYS A 487 -25.53 -20.79 -7.50
N LYS A 488 -25.49 -22.08 -7.88
CA LYS A 488 -26.16 -23.19 -7.17
C LYS A 488 -25.17 -24.03 -6.35
N ASP A 489 -23.96 -24.24 -6.86
CA ASP A 489 -22.85 -24.86 -6.14
C ASP A 489 -21.54 -24.09 -6.40
N PRO A 490 -21.00 -23.37 -5.39
CA PRO A 490 -19.78 -22.59 -5.54
C PRO A 490 -18.52 -23.46 -5.65
N ASN A 491 -18.57 -24.75 -5.30
CA ASN A 491 -17.40 -25.64 -5.40
C ASN A 491 -16.89 -25.77 -6.84
N THR A 492 -17.80 -25.73 -7.82
CA THR A 492 -17.51 -25.82 -9.25
C THR A 492 -16.75 -24.60 -9.81
N SER A 493 -16.73 -23.47 -9.10
CA SER A 493 -16.10 -22.23 -9.59
C SER A 493 -14.57 -22.23 -9.47
N MET A 494 -13.98 -23.16 -8.72
CA MET A 494 -12.53 -23.21 -8.47
C MET A 494 -11.71 -23.33 -9.76
N ILE A 495 -12.23 -24.02 -10.78
CA ILE A 495 -11.58 -24.12 -12.09
C ILE A 495 -11.45 -22.76 -12.79
N ILE A 496 -12.30 -21.78 -12.49
CA ILE A 496 -12.27 -20.47 -13.14
C ILE A 496 -10.97 -19.72 -12.75
N GLY A 497 -10.67 -19.67 -11.44
CA GLY A 497 -9.41 -19.12 -10.92
C GLY A 497 -8.18 -19.89 -11.41
N LEU A 498 -8.26 -21.23 -11.42
CA LEU A 498 -7.21 -22.11 -11.95
C LEU A 498 -6.93 -21.85 -13.44
N ALA A 499 -7.97 -21.76 -14.27
CA ALA A 499 -7.89 -21.53 -15.71
C ALA A 499 -7.23 -20.18 -16.03
N ARG A 500 -7.52 -19.13 -15.25
CA ARG A 500 -6.87 -17.82 -15.37
C ARG A 500 -5.34 -17.94 -15.19
N THR A 501 -4.86 -18.67 -14.18
CA THR A 501 -3.42 -18.95 -14.00
C THR A 501 -2.84 -19.82 -15.12
N ILE A 502 -3.56 -20.86 -15.55
CA ILE A 502 -3.12 -21.76 -16.64
C ILE A 502 -2.85 -20.98 -17.94
N ARG A 503 -3.70 -20.01 -18.28
CA ARG A 503 -3.55 -19.17 -19.49
C ARG A 503 -2.24 -18.37 -19.46
N VAL A 504 -1.87 -17.80 -18.31
CA VAL A 504 -0.66 -16.97 -18.21
C VAL A 504 0.61 -17.80 -18.07
N GLU A 505 0.61 -18.83 -17.21
CA GLU A 505 1.79 -19.67 -16.94
C GLU A 505 2.10 -20.66 -18.08
N LEU A 506 1.10 -21.46 -18.48
CA LEU A 506 1.30 -22.59 -19.40
C LEU A 506 0.96 -22.24 -20.85
N ARG A 507 0.46 -21.03 -21.12
CA ARG A 507 0.05 -20.53 -22.45
C ARG A 507 -0.90 -21.47 -23.20
N LYS A 508 -1.75 -22.19 -22.45
CA LYS A 508 -2.77 -23.10 -23.01
C LYS A 508 -4.03 -22.33 -23.39
N ASP A 509 -4.64 -22.68 -24.52
CA ASP A 509 -6.01 -22.23 -24.83
C ASP A 509 -7.01 -23.03 -23.97
N ILE A 510 -7.23 -22.55 -22.74
CA ILE A 510 -8.29 -23.03 -21.86
C ILE A 510 -9.41 -21.98 -21.77
N THR A 511 -10.59 -22.38 -22.21
CA THR A 511 -11.81 -21.57 -22.26
C THR A 511 -12.75 -22.04 -21.17
N THR A 512 -13.28 -21.15 -20.33
CA THR A 512 -14.29 -21.48 -19.32
C THR A 512 -15.68 -21.10 -19.84
N VAL A 513 -16.65 -21.98 -19.66
CA VAL A 513 -18.05 -21.81 -20.11
C VAL A 513 -18.99 -22.17 -18.97
N GLU A 514 -19.56 -21.16 -18.36
CA GLU A 514 -20.61 -21.33 -17.34
C GLU A 514 -21.98 -21.57 -17.98
N VAL A 515 -22.86 -22.30 -17.32
CA VAL A 515 -24.22 -22.60 -17.79
C VAL A 515 -25.21 -22.50 -16.63
N ASP A 516 -26.22 -21.63 -16.75
CA ASP A 516 -27.22 -21.40 -15.69
C ASP A 516 -28.29 -22.50 -15.57
N THR A 517 -28.66 -23.07 -16.71
CA THR A 517 -29.79 -23.98 -16.92
C THR A 517 -29.42 -25.11 -17.90
N GLU A 518 -29.85 -26.33 -17.63
CA GLU A 518 -29.65 -27.51 -18.50
C GLU A 518 -30.66 -27.56 -19.66
N ASP A 519 -31.04 -26.41 -20.20
CA ASP A 519 -32.09 -26.31 -21.20
C ASP A 519 -31.63 -26.75 -22.61
N SER A 520 -32.54 -26.69 -23.59
CA SER A 520 -32.22 -27.07 -24.97
C SER A 520 -31.28 -26.09 -25.70
N GLY A 521 -31.13 -24.86 -25.19
CA GLY A 521 -30.24 -23.83 -25.74
C GLY A 521 -28.79 -24.03 -25.32
N ALA A 522 -28.54 -24.45 -24.07
CA ALA A 522 -27.20 -24.61 -23.52
C ALA A 522 -26.23 -25.49 -24.37
N PRO A 523 -26.61 -26.70 -24.85
CA PRO A 523 -25.79 -27.48 -25.79
C PRO A 523 -25.45 -26.74 -27.10
N GLY A 524 -26.36 -25.89 -27.57
CA GLY A 524 -26.17 -25.05 -28.76
C GLY A 524 -25.17 -23.91 -28.51
N GLY A 525 -25.23 -23.26 -27.34
CA GLY A 525 -24.24 -22.25 -26.94
C GLY A 525 -22.83 -22.83 -26.79
N VAL A 526 -22.68 -24.04 -26.22
CA VAL A 526 -21.38 -24.74 -26.14
C VAL A 526 -20.82 -25.02 -27.55
N LEU A 527 -21.68 -25.44 -28.49
CA LEU A 527 -21.30 -25.64 -29.90
C LEU A 527 -20.94 -24.32 -30.60
N GLN A 528 -21.65 -23.23 -30.31
CA GLN A 528 -21.38 -21.90 -30.85
C GLN A 528 -20.00 -21.40 -30.39
N ILE A 529 -19.68 -21.54 -29.09
CA ILE A 529 -18.36 -21.22 -28.53
C ILE A 529 -17.29 -22.10 -29.18
N TYR A 530 -17.52 -23.42 -29.29
CA TYR A 530 -16.60 -24.33 -29.97
C TYR A 530 -16.29 -23.89 -31.41
N ARG A 531 -17.30 -23.54 -32.21
CA ARG A 531 -17.09 -23.04 -33.58
C ARG A 531 -16.45 -21.64 -33.62
N GLY A 532 -16.68 -20.82 -32.60
CA GLY A 532 -16.16 -19.46 -32.49
C GLY A 532 -14.65 -19.36 -32.18
N LEU A 533 -14.03 -20.38 -31.56
CA LEU A 533 -12.64 -20.23 -31.08
C LEU A 533 -11.63 -19.96 -32.20
N GLY A 534 -11.84 -20.55 -33.40
CA GLY A 534 -10.99 -20.28 -34.56
C GLY A 534 -11.10 -18.85 -35.11
N GLY A 535 -12.26 -18.21 -34.92
CA GLY A 535 -12.56 -16.83 -35.32
C GLY A 535 -12.20 -15.77 -34.27
N ARG A 536 -11.55 -16.15 -33.16
CA ARG A 536 -11.09 -15.24 -32.11
C ARG A 536 -10.14 -14.16 -32.66
N PRO A 537 -10.24 -12.90 -32.18
CA PRO A 537 -9.29 -11.85 -32.54
C PRO A 537 -7.85 -12.24 -32.19
N LYS A 538 -6.94 -12.09 -33.16
CA LYS A 538 -5.50 -12.31 -32.98
C LYS A 538 -4.79 -10.96 -32.90
N SER A 539 -4.97 -10.24 -31.79
CA SER A 539 -4.26 -8.99 -31.52
C SER A 539 -2.94 -9.26 -30.79
N LYS A 540 -1.97 -8.35 -30.94
CA LYS A 540 -0.74 -8.36 -30.12
C LYS A 540 -0.96 -7.72 -28.75
N ASP A 541 -1.92 -6.81 -28.65
CA ASP A 541 -2.11 -5.91 -27.51
C ASP A 541 -3.28 -6.35 -26.61
N GLN A 542 -4.13 -7.25 -27.12
CA GLN A 542 -5.29 -7.80 -26.42
C GLN A 542 -5.41 -9.30 -26.70
N ASP A 543 -5.56 -10.08 -25.63
CA ASP A 543 -5.84 -11.51 -25.68
C ASP A 543 -7.33 -11.74 -26.03
N PRO A 544 -7.73 -12.88 -26.61
CA PRO A 544 -9.13 -13.13 -26.96
C PRO A 544 -10.00 -13.45 -25.74
N ASP A 545 -11.33 -13.43 -25.93
CA ASP A 545 -12.28 -13.86 -24.91
C ASP A 545 -12.12 -15.36 -24.58
N TYR A 546 -11.70 -15.65 -23.35
CA TYR A 546 -11.54 -17.00 -22.78
C TYR A 546 -12.63 -17.39 -21.77
N GLU A 547 -13.50 -16.47 -21.37
CA GLU A 547 -14.55 -16.71 -20.37
C GLU A 547 -15.91 -16.39 -20.99
N TYR A 548 -16.84 -17.33 -20.89
CA TYR A 548 -18.19 -17.22 -21.40
C TYR A 548 -19.18 -17.72 -20.35
N ALA A 549 -20.39 -17.20 -20.39
CA ALA A 549 -21.54 -17.78 -19.71
C ALA A 549 -22.64 -18.00 -20.73
N ILE A 550 -23.40 -19.08 -20.59
CA ILE A 550 -24.65 -19.30 -21.31
C ILE A 550 -25.76 -19.00 -20.30
N VAL A 551 -26.56 -17.98 -20.64
CA VAL A 551 -27.63 -17.45 -19.78
C VAL A 551 -28.90 -17.42 -20.61
N ASP A 552 -29.95 -18.12 -20.18
CA ASP A 552 -31.20 -18.33 -20.94
C ASP A 552 -30.94 -18.78 -22.40
N GLY A 553 -29.95 -19.66 -22.60
CA GLY A 553 -29.52 -20.14 -23.91
C GLY A 553 -28.67 -19.17 -24.75
N GLU A 554 -28.49 -17.90 -24.34
CA GLU A 554 -27.64 -16.94 -25.02
C GLU A 554 -26.19 -16.96 -24.52
N VAL A 555 -25.22 -16.93 -25.43
CA VAL A 555 -23.79 -16.79 -25.07
C VAL A 555 -23.46 -15.34 -24.69
N LYS A 556 -22.94 -15.15 -23.49
CA LYS A 556 -22.47 -13.89 -22.90
C LYS A 556 -20.95 -13.91 -22.68
N ILE A 557 -20.35 -12.73 -22.60
CA ILE A 557 -18.94 -12.47 -22.25
C ILE A 557 -18.85 -11.44 -21.10
N PRO A 558 -17.90 -11.59 -20.16
CA PRO A 558 -17.73 -10.68 -19.04
C PRO A 558 -16.82 -9.49 -19.39
N ARG A 559 -17.12 -8.31 -18.86
CA ARG A 559 -16.28 -7.11 -18.91
C ARG A 559 -16.19 -6.49 -17.52
N LEU A 560 -15.02 -5.99 -17.13
CA LEU A 560 -14.87 -5.20 -15.91
C LEU A 560 -15.26 -3.75 -16.22
N HIS A 561 -16.10 -3.20 -15.36
CA HIS A 561 -16.54 -1.82 -15.39
C HIS A 561 -16.03 -1.12 -14.14
N TRP A 562 -15.38 0.02 -14.35
CA TRP A 562 -14.77 0.83 -13.30
C TRP A 562 -15.70 1.95 -12.86
N THR A 563 -15.80 2.16 -11.55
CA THR A 563 -16.70 3.14 -10.92
C THR A 563 -15.91 3.89 -9.85
N THR A 564 -16.16 5.18 -9.64
CA THR A 564 -15.50 5.89 -8.53
C THR A 564 -16.13 5.54 -7.19
N MET A 565 -15.42 5.77 -6.08
CA MET A 565 -16.05 5.73 -4.75
C MET A 565 -17.28 6.64 -4.69
N GLU A 566 -17.19 7.85 -5.23
CA GLU A 566 -18.28 8.81 -5.21
C GLU A 566 -19.52 8.31 -5.99
N ASP A 567 -19.33 7.79 -7.20
CA ASP A 567 -20.39 7.16 -8.00
C ASP A 567 -21.01 5.93 -7.29
N VAL A 568 -20.16 5.11 -6.65
CA VAL A 568 -20.55 3.98 -5.82
C VAL A 568 -21.45 4.49 -4.69
N LEU A 569 -21.01 5.44 -3.86
CA LEU A 569 -21.79 5.99 -2.75
C LEU A 569 -23.08 6.71 -3.20
N ALA A 570 -23.03 7.44 -4.31
CA ALA A 570 -24.18 8.09 -4.93
C ALA A 570 -25.24 7.08 -5.41
N SER A 571 -24.82 5.86 -5.82
CA SER A 571 -25.72 4.74 -6.11
C SER A 571 -26.29 4.06 -4.85
N TYR A 572 -25.74 4.36 -3.66
CA TYR A 572 -26.13 3.74 -2.39
C TYR A 572 -27.08 4.59 -1.53
N ASP A 573 -26.90 5.92 -1.35
CA ASP A 573 -28.00 6.91 -1.12
C ASP A 573 -27.51 8.37 -0.95
N ASN A 574 -28.41 9.34 -1.23
CA ASN A 574 -28.45 10.76 -0.81
C ASN A 574 -27.18 11.64 -0.62
N GLY A 575 -26.03 11.30 -1.21
CA GLY A 575 -24.96 12.26 -1.52
C GLY A 575 -24.04 12.72 -0.38
N THR A 576 -23.95 11.97 0.73
CA THR A 576 -22.95 12.22 1.78
C THR A 576 -21.62 11.56 1.45
N SER A 577 -20.52 12.32 1.39
CA SER A 577 -19.18 11.87 0.95
C SER A 577 -18.44 10.90 1.87
N ALA A 578 -19.08 10.40 2.95
CA ALA A 578 -18.49 9.42 3.86
C ALA A 578 -19.55 8.42 4.33
N VAL A 579 -19.19 7.13 4.37
CA VAL A 579 -20.07 6.07 4.89
C VAL A 579 -19.96 6.01 6.41
N ALA A 580 -20.95 6.55 7.10
CA ALA A 580 -21.11 6.34 8.53
C ALA A 580 -21.73 4.96 8.81
N ILE A 581 -21.01 4.08 9.50
CA ILE A 581 -21.55 2.84 10.08
C ILE A 581 -21.64 3.02 11.59
N ASN A 582 -22.70 2.47 12.18
CA ASN A 582 -22.79 2.26 13.62
C ASN A 582 -23.02 0.77 13.89
N PHE A 583 -22.02 0.12 14.47
CA PHE A 583 -22.08 -1.27 14.90
C PHE A 583 -22.91 -1.39 16.17
N ARG A 584 -23.68 -2.48 16.26
CA ARG A 584 -24.57 -2.76 17.37
C ARG A 584 -23.77 -3.18 18.62
N PRO A 585 -23.98 -2.56 19.80
CA PRO A 585 -23.27 -2.92 21.03
C PRO A 585 -23.85 -4.17 21.72
N ASP A 586 -25.06 -4.59 21.34
CA ASP A 586 -25.82 -5.75 21.86
C ASP A 586 -25.44 -7.10 21.23
N VAL A 587 -24.47 -7.13 20.31
CA VAL A 587 -24.06 -8.33 19.55
C VAL A 587 -22.55 -8.56 19.60
N CYS A 588 -22.14 -9.76 19.18
CA CYS A 588 -20.75 -10.15 18.97
C CYS A 588 -20.38 -10.14 17.47
N TYR A 589 -19.18 -9.69 17.16
CA TYR A 589 -18.59 -9.74 15.82
C TYR A 589 -17.49 -10.80 15.74
N PHE A 590 -17.60 -11.73 14.79
CA PHE A 590 -16.71 -12.89 14.67
C PHE A 590 -15.67 -12.69 13.56
N LEU A 591 -14.42 -12.44 13.94
CA LEU A 591 -13.30 -12.15 13.05
C LEU A 591 -12.36 -13.36 12.96
N VAL A 592 -12.47 -14.10 11.85
CA VAL A 592 -11.64 -15.28 11.59
C VAL A 592 -10.37 -14.86 10.86
N GLY A 593 -9.21 -15.13 11.44
CA GLY A 593 -7.92 -14.62 10.95
C GLY A 593 -7.64 -13.15 11.29
N GLY A 594 -8.53 -12.46 12.01
CA GLY A 594 -8.50 -11.01 12.23
C GLY A 594 -7.40 -10.45 13.15
N LEU A 595 -6.34 -11.20 13.48
CA LEU A 595 -5.23 -10.75 14.33
C LEU A 595 -3.96 -10.34 13.57
N GLY A 596 -3.95 -10.53 12.24
CA GLY A 596 -2.94 -9.92 11.35
C GLY A 596 -3.18 -8.42 11.16
N GLY A 597 -2.22 -7.70 10.56
CA GLY A 597 -2.24 -6.23 10.45
C GLY A 597 -3.59 -5.64 10.00
N LEU A 598 -4.10 -6.06 8.84
CA LEU A 598 -5.41 -5.62 8.33
C LEU A 598 -6.56 -5.87 9.33
N GLY A 599 -6.57 -7.04 9.97
CA GLY A 599 -7.63 -7.38 10.93
C GLY A 599 -7.60 -6.54 12.20
N ARG A 600 -6.41 -6.12 12.65
CA ARG A 600 -6.26 -5.21 13.79
C ARG A 600 -6.80 -3.81 13.47
N GLU A 601 -6.49 -3.25 12.31
CA GLU A 601 -7.00 -1.93 11.91
C GLU A 601 -8.53 -1.93 11.72
N ILE A 602 -9.05 -2.99 11.11
CA ILE A 602 -10.51 -3.17 10.97
C ILE A 602 -11.16 -3.28 12.36
N SER A 603 -10.55 -4.00 13.30
CA SER A 603 -11.06 -4.11 14.67
C SER A 603 -11.09 -2.76 15.40
N ARG A 604 -10.06 -1.90 15.24
CA ARG A 604 -10.07 -0.54 15.79
C ARG A 604 -11.21 0.28 15.22
N TRP A 605 -11.32 0.30 13.89
CA TRP A 605 -12.41 0.99 13.20
C TRP A 605 -13.79 0.49 13.66
N MET A 606 -13.98 -0.82 13.81
CA MET A 606 -15.23 -1.39 14.33
C MET A 606 -15.55 -0.92 15.76
N VAL A 607 -14.57 -0.92 16.66
CA VAL A 607 -14.77 -0.50 18.06
C VAL A 607 -15.06 1.00 18.17
N GLU A 608 -14.34 1.83 17.43
CA GLU A 608 -14.61 3.27 17.32
C GLU A 608 -16.03 3.53 16.79
N ASN A 609 -16.48 2.73 15.82
CA ASN A 609 -17.83 2.81 15.24
C ASN A 609 -18.87 1.96 15.99
N GLY A 610 -18.67 1.66 17.28
CA GLY A 610 -19.73 1.14 18.17
C GLY A 610 -19.67 -0.35 18.52
N ALA A 611 -18.74 -1.15 17.96
CA ALA A 611 -18.61 -2.56 18.33
C ALA A 611 -18.15 -2.71 19.78
N ARG A 612 -18.83 -3.55 20.57
CA ARG A 612 -18.53 -3.77 22.00
C ARG A 612 -18.25 -5.23 22.37
N GLU A 613 -18.25 -6.14 21.40
CA GLU A 613 -17.72 -7.49 21.59
C GLU A 613 -17.14 -8.03 20.27
N ILE A 614 -15.88 -8.48 20.31
CA ILE A 614 -15.19 -9.10 19.17
C ILE A 614 -14.64 -10.47 19.60
N LEU A 615 -14.98 -11.49 18.83
CA LEU A 615 -14.47 -12.85 18.93
C LEU A 615 -13.45 -13.10 17.82
N TYR A 616 -12.24 -13.54 18.17
CA TYR A 616 -11.21 -13.94 17.21
C TYR A 616 -11.03 -15.45 17.16
N LEU A 617 -11.07 -16.03 15.95
CA LEU A 617 -10.64 -17.42 15.67
C LEU A 617 -9.41 -17.39 14.77
N SER A 618 -8.29 -17.91 15.26
CA SER A 618 -7.13 -18.25 14.43
C SER A 618 -6.21 -19.23 15.16
N ARG A 619 -5.32 -19.90 14.44
CA ARG A 619 -4.35 -20.86 15.03
C ARG A 619 -3.44 -20.19 16.07
N SER A 620 -3.24 -18.88 15.95
CA SER A 620 -2.42 -18.04 16.82
C SER A 620 -3.24 -17.11 17.73
N ALA A 621 -4.56 -17.28 17.83
CA ALA A 621 -5.45 -16.44 18.64
C ALA A 621 -5.30 -16.72 20.14
N LYS A 622 -4.18 -16.26 20.68
CA LYS A 622 -3.81 -16.28 22.09
C LYS A 622 -3.46 -14.86 22.53
N GLU A 623 -3.77 -14.58 23.78
CA GLU A 623 -3.25 -13.39 24.45
C GLU A 623 -1.80 -13.61 24.88
N GLY A 624 -0.98 -12.58 24.72
CA GLY A 624 0.47 -12.60 24.98
C GLY A 624 1.12 -11.29 24.52
N PRO A 625 2.44 -11.11 24.68
CA PRO A 625 3.11 -9.81 24.48
C PRO A 625 2.80 -9.11 23.15
N ASP A 626 2.64 -9.86 22.05
CA ASP A 626 2.39 -9.31 20.71
C ASP A 626 0.91 -8.91 20.46
N THR A 627 -0.02 -9.31 21.33
CA THR A 627 -1.47 -9.08 21.21
C THR A 627 -2.05 -8.27 22.37
N THR A 628 -1.49 -8.38 23.58
CA THR A 628 -1.95 -7.67 24.78
C THR A 628 -2.05 -6.14 24.59
N PRO A 629 -1.05 -5.40 24.06
CA PRO A 629 -1.18 -3.95 23.87
C PRO A 629 -2.36 -3.56 22.96
N PHE A 630 -2.63 -4.38 21.93
CA PHE A 630 -3.77 -4.17 21.02
C PHE A 630 -5.11 -4.54 21.67
N PHE A 631 -5.17 -5.61 22.47
CA PHE A 631 -6.38 -5.95 23.21
C PHE A 631 -6.70 -4.94 24.31
N ASP A 632 -5.69 -4.42 25.00
CA ASP A 632 -5.85 -3.39 26.03
C ASP A 632 -6.29 -2.05 25.42
N GLU A 633 -5.79 -1.70 24.23
CA GLU A 633 -6.31 -0.59 23.42
C GLU A 633 -7.82 -0.72 23.16
N LEU A 634 -8.30 -1.90 22.71
CA LEU A 634 -9.73 -2.11 22.45
C LEU A 634 -10.57 -2.20 23.75
N ARG A 635 -10.03 -2.79 24.82
CA ARG A 635 -10.67 -2.88 26.14
C ARG A 635 -10.83 -1.48 26.77
N SER A 636 -9.87 -0.59 26.58
CA SER A 636 -9.95 0.80 27.07
C SER A 636 -11.12 1.59 26.44
N GLN A 637 -11.60 1.16 25.28
CA GLN A 637 -12.76 1.69 24.56
C GLN A 637 -14.06 0.92 24.87
N GLY A 638 -14.04 0.02 25.87
CA GLY A 638 -15.20 -0.75 26.31
C GLY A 638 -15.55 -1.97 25.45
N CYS A 639 -14.62 -2.47 24.62
CA CYS A 639 -14.85 -3.69 23.85
C CYS A 639 -14.43 -4.95 24.62
N LEU A 640 -15.34 -5.93 24.74
CA LEU A 640 -15.04 -7.26 25.23
C LEU A 640 -14.32 -8.07 24.14
N ILE A 641 -13.13 -8.59 24.45
CA ILE A 641 -12.34 -9.39 23.51
C ILE A 641 -12.32 -10.85 23.94
N SER A 642 -12.84 -11.73 23.09
CA SER A 642 -12.75 -13.19 23.23
C SER A 642 -11.82 -13.77 22.16
N THR A 643 -10.99 -14.75 22.52
CA THR A 643 -10.10 -15.44 21.57
C THR A 643 -10.27 -16.96 21.64
N PHE A 644 -10.14 -17.63 20.49
CA PHE A 644 -10.09 -19.07 20.39
C PHE A 644 -8.94 -19.51 19.48
N ALA A 645 -7.93 -20.15 20.08
CA ALA A 645 -6.79 -20.69 19.36
C ALA A 645 -7.16 -22.01 18.64
N GLY A 646 -7.61 -21.89 17.39
CA GLY A 646 -8.13 -23.02 16.61
C GLY A 646 -8.06 -22.79 15.10
N SER A 647 -8.48 -23.80 14.33
CA SER A 647 -8.48 -23.80 12.87
C SER A 647 -9.90 -23.69 12.32
N VAL A 648 -10.15 -22.70 11.47
CA VAL A 648 -11.43 -22.59 10.75
C VAL A 648 -11.73 -23.83 9.88
N ASN A 649 -10.72 -24.64 9.54
CA ASN A 649 -10.88 -25.90 8.80
C ASN A 649 -11.53 -27.02 9.65
N SER A 650 -11.63 -26.84 10.97
CA SER A 650 -12.33 -27.70 11.92
C SER A 650 -13.69 -27.09 12.27
N LEU A 651 -14.78 -27.82 12.02
CA LEU A 651 -16.12 -27.38 12.43
C LEU A 651 -16.25 -27.34 13.96
N GLU A 652 -15.63 -28.30 14.65
CA GLU A 652 -15.58 -28.35 16.11
C GLU A 652 -14.91 -27.10 16.71
N ASP A 653 -13.80 -26.64 16.12
CA ASP A 653 -13.11 -25.41 16.55
C ASP A 653 -13.98 -24.17 16.31
N VAL A 654 -14.71 -24.12 15.19
CA VAL A 654 -15.64 -23.03 14.86
C VAL A 654 -16.79 -23.00 15.88
N GLU A 655 -17.42 -24.13 16.17
CA GLU A 655 -18.48 -24.23 17.18
C GLU A 655 -17.97 -23.92 18.60
N ALA A 656 -16.77 -24.39 18.95
CA ALA A 656 -16.14 -24.11 20.23
C ALA A 656 -15.73 -22.63 20.39
N ALA A 657 -15.35 -21.97 19.30
CA ALA A 657 -15.14 -20.52 19.27
C ALA A 657 -16.46 -19.76 19.44
N ILE A 658 -17.52 -20.13 18.72
CA ILE A 658 -18.84 -19.50 18.82
C ILE A 658 -19.37 -19.55 20.28
N LYS A 659 -19.14 -20.67 20.99
CA LYS A 659 -19.49 -20.82 22.42
C LYS A 659 -18.70 -19.89 23.37
N ARG A 660 -17.72 -19.12 22.89
CA ARG A 660 -17.02 -18.06 23.67
C ARG A 660 -17.65 -16.68 23.56
N ALA A 661 -18.61 -16.48 22.65
CA ALA A 661 -19.37 -15.24 22.58
C ALA A 661 -20.37 -15.16 23.75
N THR A 662 -20.44 -14.01 24.41
CA THR A 662 -21.41 -13.72 25.47
C THR A 662 -22.72 -13.14 24.92
N LYS A 663 -22.67 -12.63 23.68
CA LYS A 663 -23.81 -12.08 22.92
C LYS A 663 -24.04 -12.85 21.62
N PRO A 664 -25.24 -12.77 21.02
CA PRO A 664 -25.50 -13.36 19.70
C PRO A 664 -24.52 -12.84 18.64
N ILE A 665 -24.02 -13.73 17.78
CA ILE A 665 -23.18 -13.34 16.65
C ILE A 665 -24.07 -12.73 15.56
N ALA A 666 -23.77 -11.49 15.16
CA ALA A 666 -24.49 -10.78 14.10
C ALA A 666 -23.62 -10.40 12.90
N GLY A 667 -22.30 -10.45 13.01
CA GLY A 667 -21.42 -10.19 11.87
C GLY A 667 -20.25 -11.17 11.83
N VAL A 668 -19.91 -11.65 10.65
CA VAL A 668 -18.76 -12.53 10.40
C VAL A 668 -17.83 -11.89 9.40
N MET A 669 -16.52 -11.90 9.69
CA MET A 669 -15.47 -11.57 8.73
C MET A 669 -14.54 -12.77 8.57
N GLN A 670 -14.54 -13.37 7.39
CA GLN A 670 -13.62 -14.44 7.03
C GLN A 670 -12.39 -13.86 6.35
N MET A 671 -11.34 -13.66 7.15
CA MET A 671 -10.04 -13.13 6.73
C MET A 671 -8.93 -14.20 6.69
N ALA A 672 -9.25 -15.47 6.97
CA ALA A 672 -8.25 -16.53 7.01
C ALA A 672 -7.65 -16.80 5.62
N ALA A 673 -6.36 -16.51 5.48
CA ALA A 673 -5.57 -16.80 4.29
C ALA A 673 -4.22 -17.39 4.67
N VAL A 674 -3.68 -18.22 3.77
CA VAL A 674 -2.29 -18.65 3.74
C VAL A 674 -1.88 -18.65 2.27
N MET A 675 -0.67 -18.19 1.97
CA MET A 675 -0.11 -18.21 0.61
C MET A 675 0.96 -19.29 0.51
N ARG A 676 0.88 -20.10 -0.55
CA ARG A 676 1.88 -21.09 -0.97
C ARG A 676 2.09 -20.93 -2.47
N ASP A 677 2.76 -19.84 -2.80
CA ASP A 677 2.97 -19.42 -4.19
C ASP A 677 4.04 -20.33 -4.83
N SER A 678 3.65 -20.99 -5.92
CA SER A 678 4.48 -21.90 -6.71
C SER A 678 3.90 -22.02 -8.12
N PHE A 679 4.73 -22.13 -9.15
CA PHE A 679 4.25 -22.40 -10.50
C PHE A 679 3.46 -23.72 -10.53
N LEU A 680 2.42 -23.81 -11.36
CA LEU A 680 1.55 -25.00 -11.41
C LEU A 680 2.29 -26.29 -11.78
N SER A 681 3.46 -26.19 -12.43
CA SER A 681 4.35 -27.30 -12.74
C SER A 681 5.22 -27.79 -11.57
N GLN A 682 5.31 -27.03 -10.48
CA GLN A 682 6.13 -27.29 -9.30
C GLN A 682 5.33 -27.32 -7.99
N MET A 683 4.11 -26.80 -7.99
CA MET A 683 3.19 -26.80 -6.85
C MET A 683 2.94 -28.24 -6.36
N THR A 684 3.08 -28.49 -5.06
CA THR A 684 2.69 -29.77 -4.47
C THR A 684 1.21 -29.77 -4.11
N PHE A 685 0.61 -30.94 -3.91
CA PHE A 685 -0.78 -31.01 -3.41
C PHE A 685 -0.91 -30.41 -1.99
N SER A 686 0.15 -30.50 -1.17
CA SER A 686 0.21 -29.84 0.14
C SER A 686 0.20 -28.32 0.04
N ASP A 687 0.88 -27.73 -0.95
CA ASP A 687 0.80 -26.29 -1.26
C ASP A 687 -0.59 -25.88 -1.72
N TRP A 688 -1.25 -26.74 -2.52
CA TRP A 688 -2.64 -26.55 -2.93
C TRP A 688 -3.58 -26.51 -1.73
N GLU A 689 -3.62 -27.57 -0.92
CA GLU A 689 -4.51 -27.66 0.25
C GLU A 689 -4.25 -26.56 1.28
N THR A 690 -2.98 -26.24 1.56
CA THR A 690 -2.62 -25.22 2.56
C THR A 690 -3.23 -23.86 2.26
N SER A 691 -3.27 -23.46 0.98
CA SER A 691 -3.86 -22.18 0.55
C SER A 691 -5.38 -22.25 0.37
N VAL A 692 -5.89 -23.40 -0.11
CA VAL A 692 -7.31 -23.59 -0.45
C VAL A 692 -8.19 -23.78 0.80
N GLN A 693 -7.79 -24.68 1.71
CA GLN A 693 -8.66 -25.12 2.81
C GLN A 693 -9.17 -23.98 3.72
N PRO A 694 -8.36 -22.97 4.14
CA PRO A 694 -8.83 -21.87 4.98
C PRO A 694 -9.94 -21.03 4.36
N LYS A 695 -9.88 -20.81 3.03
CA LYS A 695 -10.86 -20.02 2.28
C LYS A 695 -12.07 -20.85 1.87
N VAL A 696 -11.88 -22.11 1.47
CA VAL A 696 -12.96 -22.96 0.96
C VAL A 696 -13.68 -23.70 2.09
N LYS A 697 -13.01 -24.69 2.71
CA LYS A 697 -13.59 -25.48 3.81
C LYS A 697 -13.90 -24.62 5.05
N GLY A 698 -13.04 -23.64 5.34
CA GLY A 698 -13.28 -22.69 6.43
C GLY A 698 -14.59 -21.91 6.26
N THR A 699 -14.87 -21.44 5.05
CA THR A 699 -16.11 -20.72 4.73
C THR A 699 -17.34 -21.62 4.79
N TRP A 700 -17.23 -22.87 4.34
CA TRP A 700 -18.29 -23.87 4.53
C TRP A 700 -18.59 -24.14 6.01
N ASN A 701 -17.56 -24.32 6.85
CA ASN A 701 -17.75 -24.53 8.30
C ASN A 701 -18.45 -23.33 8.95
N LEU A 702 -18.06 -22.09 8.60
CA LEU A 702 -18.70 -20.87 9.09
C LEU A 702 -20.16 -20.73 8.63
N HIS A 703 -20.46 -21.08 7.37
CA HIS A 703 -21.85 -21.10 6.88
C HIS A 703 -22.68 -22.15 7.61
N ASN A 704 -22.19 -23.38 7.76
CA ASN A 704 -22.92 -24.46 8.40
C ASN A 704 -23.24 -24.12 9.87
N ALA A 705 -22.26 -23.61 10.63
CA ALA A 705 -22.41 -23.26 12.04
C ALA A 705 -23.30 -22.02 12.30
N LEU A 706 -23.53 -21.17 11.29
CA LEU A 706 -24.25 -19.89 11.44
C LEU A 706 -25.40 -19.72 10.42
N SER A 707 -25.81 -20.79 9.74
CA SER A 707 -26.86 -20.78 8.70
C SER A 707 -28.23 -20.32 9.22
N THR A 708 -28.53 -20.60 10.49
CA THR A 708 -29.76 -20.20 11.19
C THR A 708 -29.62 -18.89 11.98
N SER A 709 -28.43 -18.27 11.98
CA SER A 709 -28.18 -17.02 12.71
C SER A 709 -28.66 -15.80 11.93
N SER A 710 -29.34 -14.87 12.59
CA SER A 710 -29.76 -13.59 12.00
C SER A 710 -28.56 -12.64 11.86
N LEU A 711 -27.71 -12.88 10.87
CA LEU A 711 -26.57 -12.03 10.57
C LEU A 711 -26.99 -10.72 9.89
N ASP A 712 -26.38 -9.63 10.33
CA ASP A 712 -26.35 -8.33 9.66
C ASP A 712 -25.44 -8.41 8.43
N PHE A 713 -24.26 -9.07 8.56
CA PHE A 713 -23.33 -9.30 7.44
C PHE A 713 -22.52 -10.61 7.55
N PHE A 714 -22.10 -11.15 6.40
CA PHE A 714 -21.17 -12.27 6.29
C PHE A 714 -20.13 -11.93 5.21
N LEU A 715 -19.01 -11.37 5.63
CA LEU A 715 -18.03 -10.75 4.74
C LEU A 715 -16.84 -11.67 4.46
N LEU A 716 -16.56 -11.88 3.18
CA LEU A 716 -15.45 -12.69 2.67
C LEU A 716 -14.33 -11.80 2.13
N PHE A 717 -13.10 -12.06 2.55
CA PHE A 717 -11.91 -11.38 2.04
C PHE A 717 -11.34 -12.23 0.90
N SER A 718 -11.68 -11.86 -0.34
CA SER A 718 -11.16 -12.46 -1.57
C SER A 718 -9.94 -11.68 -2.09
N SER A 719 -9.59 -11.77 -3.38
CA SER A 719 -8.47 -11.02 -3.94
C SER A 719 -8.54 -10.86 -5.44
N ILE A 720 -8.09 -9.70 -5.94
CA ILE A 720 -7.97 -9.44 -7.40
C ILE A 720 -7.14 -10.50 -8.13
N CYS A 721 -6.28 -11.26 -7.45
CA CYS A 721 -5.55 -12.38 -8.04
C CYS A 721 -6.51 -13.48 -8.55
N GLY A 722 -7.62 -13.76 -7.85
CA GLY A 722 -8.69 -14.66 -8.30
C GLY A 722 -9.37 -14.16 -9.58
N ILE A 723 -9.54 -12.85 -9.72
CA ILE A 723 -10.07 -12.20 -10.92
C ILE A 723 -9.06 -12.18 -12.08
N THR A 724 -7.78 -11.88 -11.80
CA THR A 724 -6.76 -11.54 -12.81
C THR A 724 -5.83 -12.69 -13.21
N GLY A 725 -5.77 -13.78 -12.44
CA GLY A 725 -4.94 -14.95 -12.76
C GLY A 725 -3.47 -14.77 -12.46
N GLN A 726 -3.11 -14.26 -11.27
CA GLN A 726 -1.71 -14.03 -10.90
C GLN A 726 -0.85 -15.30 -10.99
N TRP A 727 0.38 -15.13 -11.50
CA TRP A 727 1.41 -16.16 -11.64
C TRP A 727 1.85 -16.70 -10.28
N GLY A 728 2.11 -18.01 -10.19
CA GLY A 728 2.46 -18.72 -8.97
C GLY A 728 1.28 -18.97 -8.02
N GLN A 729 0.08 -18.46 -8.32
CA GLN A 729 -1.05 -18.41 -7.39
C GLN A 729 -2.23 -19.29 -7.80
N ALA A 730 -1.99 -20.39 -8.53
CA ALA A 730 -3.05 -21.29 -9.02
C ALA A 730 -4.02 -21.76 -7.91
N ASN A 731 -3.48 -22.17 -6.76
CA ASN A 731 -4.22 -22.54 -5.55
C ASN A 731 -5.03 -21.38 -4.96
N TYR A 732 -4.39 -20.22 -4.76
CA TYR A 732 -4.99 -19.03 -4.16
C TYR A 732 -6.08 -18.43 -5.05
N ASN A 733 -5.86 -18.37 -6.36
CA ASN A 733 -6.83 -17.85 -7.33
C ASN A 733 -8.08 -18.74 -7.40
N SER A 734 -7.90 -20.06 -7.40
CA SER A 734 -9.00 -21.04 -7.31
C SER A 734 -9.83 -20.85 -6.04
N ALA A 735 -9.16 -20.66 -4.90
CA ALA A 735 -9.80 -20.47 -3.61
C ALA A 735 -10.55 -19.13 -3.49
N ASN A 736 -10.08 -18.08 -4.17
CA ASN A 736 -10.75 -16.79 -4.23
C ASN A 736 -11.99 -16.85 -5.15
N SER A 737 -11.89 -17.47 -6.34
CA SER A 737 -13.07 -17.67 -7.20
C SER A 737 -14.18 -18.48 -6.54
N PHE A 738 -13.85 -19.37 -5.59
CA PHE A 738 -14.84 -19.98 -4.70
C PHE A 738 -15.55 -18.96 -3.80
N LEU A 739 -14.82 -18.06 -3.13
CA LEU A 739 -15.42 -17.02 -2.26
C LEU A 739 -16.37 -16.10 -3.05
N ASP A 740 -15.96 -15.72 -4.26
CA ASP A 740 -16.74 -14.88 -5.17
C ASP A 740 -18.10 -15.53 -5.50
N ALA A 741 -18.08 -16.82 -5.86
CA ALA A 741 -19.27 -17.61 -6.13
C ALA A 741 -20.11 -17.89 -4.86
N PHE A 742 -19.46 -18.03 -3.70
CA PHE A 742 -20.11 -18.34 -2.42
C PHE A 742 -21.09 -17.25 -1.96
N VAL A 743 -20.82 -15.98 -2.30
CA VAL A 743 -21.75 -14.88 -2.04
C VAL A 743 -23.06 -15.07 -2.81
N LYS A 744 -22.97 -15.38 -4.11
CA LYS A 744 -24.14 -15.65 -4.96
C LYS A 744 -24.92 -16.87 -4.48
N TYR A 745 -24.23 -17.91 -4.02
CA TYR A 745 -24.84 -19.10 -3.42
C TYR A 745 -25.62 -18.79 -2.13
N ARG A 746 -25.05 -17.98 -1.22
CA ARG A 746 -25.76 -17.53 0.00
C ARG A 746 -26.93 -16.60 -0.31
N HIS A 747 -26.76 -15.69 -1.29
CA HIS A 747 -27.84 -14.82 -1.76
C HIS A 747 -29.00 -15.61 -2.37
N GLY A 748 -28.73 -16.71 -3.08
CA GLY A 748 -29.73 -17.67 -3.55
C GLY A 748 -30.54 -18.37 -2.45
N GLN A 749 -30.05 -18.34 -1.19
CA GLN A 749 -30.75 -18.81 0.01
C GLN A 749 -31.35 -17.65 0.83
N ASN A 750 -31.36 -16.42 0.29
CA ASN A 750 -31.75 -15.19 0.98
C ASN A 750 -30.91 -14.87 2.25
N LEU A 751 -29.67 -15.36 2.33
CA LEU A 751 -28.75 -15.12 3.44
C LEU A 751 -27.81 -13.95 3.14
N ALA A 752 -27.47 -13.16 4.17
CA ALA A 752 -26.44 -12.14 4.05
C ALA A 752 -25.10 -12.75 3.63
N ALA A 753 -24.43 -12.14 2.66
CA ALA A 753 -23.08 -12.40 2.17
C ALA A 753 -22.53 -11.23 1.35
N SER A 754 -21.24 -10.94 1.47
CA SER A 754 -20.55 -9.93 0.67
C SER A 754 -19.09 -10.31 0.50
N VAL A 755 -18.45 -9.87 -0.58
CA VAL A 755 -17.06 -10.23 -0.89
C VAL A 755 -16.32 -9.07 -1.53
N ILE A 756 -15.10 -8.81 -1.03
CA ILE A 756 -14.17 -7.82 -1.60
C ILE A 756 -13.00 -8.56 -2.21
N ASP A 757 -12.79 -8.38 -3.50
CA ASP A 757 -11.56 -8.78 -4.18
C ASP A 757 -10.49 -7.73 -3.93
N ILE A 758 -9.73 -7.89 -2.83
CA ILE A 758 -8.75 -6.90 -2.38
C ILE A 758 -7.47 -6.95 -3.24
N GLY A 759 -7.00 -5.76 -3.63
CA GLY A 759 -5.75 -5.53 -4.34
C GLY A 759 -4.50 -5.61 -3.44
N PHE A 760 -3.38 -5.06 -3.93
CA PHE A 760 -2.17 -4.94 -3.12
C PHE A 760 -2.35 -3.82 -2.09
N MET A 761 -2.19 -4.10 -0.80
CA MET A 761 -2.25 -3.09 0.26
C MET A 761 -0.87 -2.45 0.50
N GLY A 762 -0.82 -1.13 0.68
CA GLY A 762 0.32 -0.38 1.20
C GLY A 762 0.34 -0.38 2.74
N GLY A 763 1.53 -0.24 3.33
CA GLY A 763 1.77 -0.24 4.80
C GLY A 763 1.51 -1.57 5.54
N VAL A 764 0.40 -2.25 5.25
CA VAL A 764 -0.12 -3.38 6.03
C VAL A 764 -0.54 -4.57 5.16
N GLY A 765 -0.49 -5.78 5.72
CA GLY A 765 -0.94 -7.01 5.08
C GLY A 765 0.19 -7.85 4.44
N MET A 766 -0.17 -9.02 3.91
CA MET A 766 0.82 -10.05 3.53
C MET A 766 1.80 -9.60 2.42
N ALA A 767 1.44 -8.62 1.60
CA ALA A 767 2.31 -8.11 0.54
C ALA A 767 3.50 -7.30 1.08
N THR A 768 3.37 -6.64 2.24
CA THR A 768 4.42 -5.77 2.79
C THR A 768 5.53 -6.54 3.52
N GLU A 769 5.36 -7.84 3.74
CA GLU A 769 6.39 -8.74 4.28
C GLU A 769 7.62 -8.88 3.34
N ASN A 770 7.51 -8.49 2.07
CA ASN A 770 8.61 -8.47 1.11
C ASN A 770 8.75 -7.11 0.40
N ALA A 771 9.54 -6.21 0.98
CA ALA A 771 9.80 -4.88 0.43
C ALA A 771 10.39 -4.87 -0.99
N ALA A 772 11.18 -5.89 -1.37
CA ALA A 772 11.75 -6.00 -2.72
C ALA A 772 10.66 -6.32 -3.76
N LEU A 773 9.73 -7.22 -3.43
CA LEU A 773 8.55 -7.52 -4.25
C LEU A 773 7.64 -6.28 -4.39
N VAL A 774 7.34 -5.59 -3.29
CA VAL A 774 6.55 -4.33 -3.32
C VAL A 774 7.18 -3.30 -4.26
N LYS A 775 8.51 -3.09 -4.15
CA LYS A 775 9.25 -2.17 -5.03
C LYS A 775 9.19 -2.59 -6.51
N SER A 776 9.27 -3.90 -6.79
CA SER A 776 9.15 -4.45 -8.14
C SER A 776 7.74 -4.26 -8.73
N LEU A 777 6.69 -4.49 -7.94
CA LEU A 777 5.29 -4.30 -8.34
C LEU A 777 4.96 -2.81 -8.57
N LYS A 778 5.33 -1.91 -7.63
CA LYS A 778 5.21 -0.45 -7.81
C LYS A 778 5.96 0.01 -9.08
N LYS A 779 7.18 -0.49 -9.33
CA LYS A 779 7.94 -0.21 -10.57
C LYS A 779 7.23 -0.70 -11.84
N SER A 780 6.57 -1.86 -11.77
CA SER A 780 5.81 -2.48 -12.87
C SER A 780 4.44 -1.85 -13.14
N GLY A 781 4.08 -0.80 -12.39
CA GLY A 781 2.86 -0.02 -12.61
C GLY A 781 1.62 -0.54 -11.88
N TYR A 782 1.76 -1.48 -10.93
CA TYR A 782 0.65 -1.89 -10.07
C TYR A 782 0.26 -0.76 -9.12
N TYR A 783 -1.04 -0.64 -8.87
CA TYR A 783 -1.59 0.22 -7.83
C TYR A 783 -1.52 -0.46 -6.45
N PHE A 784 -1.29 0.33 -5.41
CA PHE A 784 -1.31 -0.10 -4.01
C PHE A 784 -2.40 0.69 -3.29
N LEU A 785 -3.33 -0.04 -2.68
CA LEU A 785 -4.44 0.47 -1.89
C LEU A 785 -3.96 1.03 -0.56
N SER A 786 -4.56 2.14 -0.16
CA SER A 786 -4.41 2.72 1.17
C SER A 786 -5.44 2.13 2.14
N GLU A 787 -5.22 2.29 3.45
CA GLU A 787 -6.23 1.89 4.45
C GLU A 787 -7.60 2.58 4.28
N PRO A 788 -7.66 3.90 3.96
CA PRO A 788 -8.89 4.56 3.53
C PRO A 788 -9.72 3.76 2.51
N ASP A 789 -9.09 3.32 1.41
CA ASP A 789 -9.77 2.63 0.31
C ASP A 789 -10.43 1.34 0.78
N LEU A 790 -9.74 0.60 1.65
CA LEU A 790 -10.26 -0.64 2.23
C LEU A 790 -11.38 -0.37 3.25
N ILE A 791 -11.22 0.61 4.16
CA ILE A 791 -12.23 0.90 5.19
C ILE A 791 -13.56 1.33 4.57
N ASP A 792 -13.52 2.18 3.55
CA ASP A 792 -14.73 2.64 2.88
C ASP A 792 -15.39 1.48 2.10
N ALA A 793 -14.60 0.62 1.44
CA ALA A 793 -15.07 -0.61 0.79
C ALA A 793 -15.69 -1.62 1.78
N LEU A 794 -15.11 -1.78 2.97
CA LEU A 794 -15.67 -2.61 4.03
C LEU A 794 -17.03 -2.08 4.48
N ALA A 795 -17.15 -0.75 4.59
CA ALA A 795 -18.41 -0.13 4.99
C ALA A 795 -19.53 -0.40 3.97
N ILE A 796 -19.27 -0.17 2.67
CA ILE A 796 -20.20 -0.54 1.58
C ILE A 796 -20.59 -2.02 1.65
N SER A 797 -19.61 -2.91 1.83
CA SER A 797 -19.84 -4.36 1.84
C SER A 797 -20.70 -4.82 3.03
N ILE A 798 -20.56 -4.18 4.18
CA ILE A 798 -21.36 -4.46 5.38
C ILE A 798 -22.80 -3.99 5.19
N MET A 799 -23.00 -2.75 4.71
CA MET A 799 -24.35 -2.20 4.45
C MET A 799 -25.12 -2.99 3.38
N HIS A 800 -24.40 -3.55 2.39
CA HIS A 800 -24.99 -4.25 1.24
C HIS A 800 -24.68 -5.75 1.24
N SER A 801 -24.53 -6.34 2.43
CA SER A 801 -24.35 -7.78 2.60
C SER A 801 -25.63 -8.58 2.33
N ARG A 802 -26.83 -7.99 2.50
CA ARG A 802 -28.09 -8.66 2.16
C ARG A 802 -28.36 -8.65 0.64
N PRO A 803 -29.01 -9.69 0.09
CA PRO A 803 -29.40 -9.71 -1.32
C PRO A 803 -30.37 -8.57 -1.67
N GLY A 804 -30.19 -8.00 -2.86
CA GLY A 804 -30.98 -6.90 -3.42
C GLY A 804 -30.34 -6.36 -4.70
N ASP A 805 -30.85 -5.25 -5.22
CA ASP A 805 -30.38 -4.62 -6.49
C ASP A 805 -28.96 -4.00 -6.41
N LYS A 806 -28.30 -4.13 -5.26
CA LYS A 806 -27.10 -3.41 -4.82
C LYS A 806 -25.91 -4.37 -4.78
N LYS A 807 -24.76 -3.99 -5.37
CA LYS A 807 -23.65 -4.92 -5.69
C LYS A 807 -22.85 -5.33 -4.43
N SER A 808 -23.09 -6.54 -3.92
CA SER A 808 -22.38 -7.17 -2.78
C SER A 808 -21.01 -7.80 -3.12
N HIS A 809 -20.60 -7.73 -4.39
CA HIS A 809 -19.32 -8.24 -4.91
C HIS A 809 -18.67 -7.17 -5.78
N PHE A 810 -17.45 -6.78 -5.42
CA PHE A 810 -16.61 -5.91 -6.24
C PHE A 810 -15.13 -6.14 -5.97
N ALA A 811 -14.30 -5.74 -6.93
CA ALA A 811 -12.85 -5.72 -6.83
C ALA A 811 -12.33 -4.32 -6.56
N LEU A 812 -11.23 -4.25 -5.80
CA LEU A 812 -10.63 -3.01 -5.34
C LEU A 812 -9.16 -2.94 -5.81
N GLY A 813 -8.82 -1.91 -6.58
CA GLY A 813 -7.45 -1.63 -7.01
C GLY A 813 -6.99 -2.31 -8.30
N ILE A 814 -7.91 -2.78 -9.17
CA ILE A 814 -7.56 -3.25 -10.52
C ILE A 814 -7.29 -2.04 -11.43
N THR A 815 -6.17 -1.33 -11.20
CA THR A 815 -5.77 -0.14 -11.97
C THR A 815 -4.25 -0.03 -12.05
N THR A 816 -3.73 0.96 -12.78
CA THR A 816 -2.29 1.15 -12.98
C THR A 816 -1.83 2.56 -12.61
N THR A 817 -0.63 2.68 -12.04
CA THR A 817 0.02 3.96 -11.73
C THR A 817 0.74 4.59 -12.93
N LYS A 818 0.65 3.95 -14.11
CA LYS A 818 1.29 4.34 -15.37
C LYS A 818 0.35 4.05 -16.53
N PRO A 819 0.38 4.81 -17.63
CA PRO A 819 -0.42 4.51 -18.82
C PRO A 819 -0.23 3.06 -19.24
N ILE A 820 -1.32 2.31 -19.42
CA ILE A 820 -1.25 0.86 -19.67
C ILE A 820 -0.49 0.53 -20.96
N THR A 821 -0.46 1.47 -21.92
CA THR A 821 0.33 1.42 -23.16
C THR A 821 1.85 1.50 -22.94
N ALA A 822 2.32 1.99 -21.79
CA ALA A 822 3.75 2.10 -21.49
C ALA A 822 4.41 0.72 -21.38
N SER A 823 5.65 0.58 -21.89
CA SER A 823 6.45 -0.65 -21.85
C SER A 823 6.90 -1.06 -20.43
N SER A 824 6.91 -0.10 -19.51
CA SER A 824 7.17 -0.29 -18.08
C SER A 824 5.92 -0.64 -17.27
N CYS A 825 4.73 -0.51 -17.85
CA CYS A 825 3.48 -0.98 -17.25
C CYS A 825 3.27 -2.45 -17.64
N ARG A 826 3.37 -3.35 -16.66
CA ARG A 826 3.37 -4.82 -16.85
C ARG A 826 2.45 -5.57 -15.85
N PRO A 827 1.20 -5.14 -15.58
CA PRO A 827 0.27 -5.96 -14.82
C PRO A 827 -0.09 -7.24 -15.59
N VAL A 828 -0.34 -8.35 -14.88
CA VAL A 828 -0.69 -9.65 -15.50
C VAL A 828 -1.90 -9.55 -16.43
N TRP A 829 -2.91 -8.77 -16.03
CA TRP A 829 -4.17 -8.56 -16.74
C TRP A 829 -4.08 -7.57 -17.91
N LYS A 830 -2.90 -7.02 -18.24
CA LYS A 830 -2.72 -5.95 -19.24
C LYS A 830 -3.42 -6.21 -20.59
N LYS A 831 -3.45 -7.47 -21.02
CA LYS A 831 -4.04 -7.88 -22.30
C LYS A 831 -5.42 -8.50 -22.19
N ASP A 832 -5.92 -8.75 -20.97
CA ASP A 832 -7.14 -9.49 -20.76
C ASP A 832 -8.35 -8.76 -21.38
N ALA A 833 -9.11 -9.44 -22.23
CA ALA A 833 -10.27 -8.87 -22.92
C ALA A 833 -11.31 -8.30 -21.95
N ARG A 834 -11.44 -8.89 -20.76
CA ARG A 834 -12.35 -8.45 -19.71
C ARG A 834 -11.96 -7.07 -19.18
N MET A 835 -10.67 -6.75 -19.15
CA MET A 835 -10.13 -5.47 -18.67
C MET A 835 -9.93 -4.43 -19.79
N SER A 836 -10.45 -4.66 -20.99
CA SER A 836 -10.20 -3.80 -22.17
C SER A 836 -10.54 -2.31 -21.99
N ALA A 837 -11.52 -1.95 -21.17
CA ALA A 837 -11.83 -0.54 -20.87
C ALA A 837 -10.69 0.19 -20.14
N ALA A 838 -9.79 -0.51 -19.44
CA ALA A 838 -8.62 0.11 -18.80
C ALA A 838 -7.65 0.78 -19.80
N HIS A 839 -7.68 0.38 -21.08
CA HIS A 839 -6.90 1.04 -22.15
C HIS A 839 -7.40 2.44 -22.51
N GLN A 840 -8.58 2.84 -22.02
CA GLN A 840 -9.11 4.19 -22.19
C GLN A 840 -8.72 5.12 -21.03
N PHE A 841 -8.19 4.59 -19.92
CA PHE A 841 -7.79 5.39 -18.77
C PHE A 841 -6.30 5.75 -18.83
N THR A 842 -6.03 7.05 -18.73
CA THR A 842 -4.68 7.56 -18.53
C THR A 842 -4.54 7.94 -17.06
N PRO A 843 -3.69 7.27 -16.27
CA PRO A 843 -3.50 7.65 -14.88
C PRO A 843 -2.80 9.00 -14.77
N PRO A 844 -3.02 9.72 -13.67
CA PRO A 844 -2.45 11.04 -13.42
C PRO A 844 -0.92 11.00 -13.47
N GLN A 845 -0.32 12.07 -14.03
CA GLN A 845 1.12 12.25 -14.04
C GLN A 845 1.60 12.82 -12.70
N ALA A 846 2.87 12.58 -12.34
CA ALA A 846 3.46 13.17 -11.14
C ALA A 846 3.59 14.70 -11.32
N PRO A 847 3.14 15.52 -10.35
CA PRO A 847 3.10 16.98 -10.48
C PRO A 847 4.50 17.57 -10.65
N THR A 848 4.64 18.63 -11.44
CA THR A 848 5.90 19.39 -11.57
C THR A 848 6.28 20.08 -10.26
N ALA A 849 7.55 20.51 -10.13
CA ALA A 849 8.00 21.25 -8.94
C ALA A 849 7.15 22.51 -8.67
N LYS A 850 6.74 23.22 -9.74
CA LYS A 850 5.86 24.40 -9.65
C LYS A 850 4.43 24.07 -9.24
N GLU A 851 3.88 22.94 -9.67
CA GLU A 851 2.55 22.49 -9.23
C GLU A 851 2.56 22.07 -7.75
N VAL A 852 3.64 21.42 -7.28
CA VAL A 852 3.81 21.14 -5.84
C VAL A 852 3.99 22.43 -5.04
N GLU A 853 4.85 23.37 -5.49
CA GLU A 853 5.02 24.66 -4.80
C GLU A 853 3.70 25.44 -4.73
N ALA A 854 2.89 25.43 -5.80
CA ALA A 854 1.57 26.05 -5.81
C ALA A 854 0.58 25.38 -4.83
N LEU A 855 0.52 24.04 -4.78
CA LEU A 855 -0.34 23.31 -3.83
C LEU A 855 0.04 23.59 -2.37
N LEU A 856 1.34 23.65 -2.06
CA LEU A 856 1.80 23.99 -0.72
C LEU A 856 1.54 25.47 -0.39
N ASN A 857 1.71 26.38 -1.36
CA ASN A 857 1.41 27.80 -1.17
C ASN A 857 -0.08 28.10 -0.98
N ASP A 858 -0.99 27.33 -1.60
CA ASP A 858 -2.44 27.47 -1.38
C ASP A 858 -2.81 27.14 0.08
N ALA A 859 -2.18 26.12 0.66
CA ALA A 859 -2.31 25.79 2.09
C ALA A 859 -1.82 26.92 3.02
N LEU A 860 -0.72 27.58 2.65
CA LEU A 860 -0.13 28.69 3.42
C LEU A 860 -0.88 30.02 3.23
N GLY A 861 -1.47 30.26 2.05
CA GLY A 861 -2.21 31.48 1.72
C GLY A 861 -3.51 31.66 2.51
N ASN A 862 -4.12 30.56 2.96
CA ASN A 862 -5.35 30.53 3.76
C ASN A 862 -5.21 31.17 5.17
N VAL A 863 -4.00 31.58 5.58
CA VAL A 863 -3.74 32.31 6.83
C VAL A 863 -4.20 33.79 6.78
N SER A 864 -4.62 34.28 5.61
CA SER A 864 -4.93 35.69 5.36
C SER A 864 -6.34 36.18 5.80
N ASN A 865 -7.16 35.34 6.44
CA ASN A 865 -8.55 35.63 6.85
C ASN A 865 -8.79 35.32 8.35
#